data_AF-A0A0D0DR82-F1
#
_entry.id   AF-A0A0D0DR82-F1
#
_cell.length_a   1.000
_cell.length_b   1.000
_cell.length_c   1.000
_cell.angle_alpha   90.00
_cell.angle_beta   90.00
_cell.angle_gamma   90.00
#
_symmetry.space_group_name_H-M   'P 1'
#
loop_
_entity.id
_entity.type
_entity.pdbx_description
1 polymer ?
#
loop_
_entity_poly.entity_id
_entity_poly.type
_entity_poly.pdbx_seq_one_letter_code
_entity_poly.pdbx_strand_id
1 'polypeptide(L)'
;MDVTPYIPQFLWRFWLSDADPTKHTLDDHRMHIYDIFNNVLSETRRIPEQTRTVFQDFVTDALDEGCRSAVRTAEQAFTRLENEVERILADLVLKIRSASTTTETTRRLEIPISKRNRDQLLRYFVFLRYRNGEQYSKTVGRLTRRVVVEGGTVVNARHAWHRVRRRAVLGGYHAFLHHESLATRTFHRFEGLDCWRFCKAEICIGLASEGQQYVLPDTCFASLDEDSGGGLTSAHLLFPVMPTLALYVLGAQDVEPVMDSISTIPLSLVGDQGAAWIGVGVESPSDVHLRNASLLQRNPAHLYFSSLMSLVQAISSYDEFRWIPEHLDYSRLKQRARQKATLEKVTKTLVVKGSVLLVDLTDEVVRVGRDPVCHGGFADVWKGVWTNSLGHSKVVALKFLRQYQNVADEAREKLLRRLKAEIVAWHRLQHPNIAPLYGVIQAVNSIAMVSPWCNNGTIMQYIEQEHVHADRLALLGQIASGVSYLHNMKPVVVHGDLKGTNILISETGDALISDFGLSNVVEELSLTDAGLRAAQFGTSLLAGSTRWMAPELILTLVEDDGAPPVVTTESDVFSFACVCLEVATGKLPYPHRSNDHAVTIDIMRGVKPSRGVRSISDMRFTQTQEEAFWDIVNRCWNTAPVLRPTMTEVGEMLAATSGCCS
;
A
#
# COMPACT_ATOMS: atom_id res chain seq x y z
N MET A 1 9.11 -32.03 22.22
CA MET A 1 7.82 -31.37 22.47
C MET A 1 8.07 -29.91 22.21
N ASP A 2 7.51 -29.38 21.15
CA ASP A 2 7.62 -27.95 20.86
C ASP A 2 6.61 -27.22 21.74
N VAL A 3 7.14 -26.54 22.75
CA VAL A 3 6.33 -25.64 23.57
C VAL A 3 6.04 -24.41 22.72
N THR A 4 4.75 -24.15 22.49
CA THR A 4 4.32 -22.95 21.78
C THR A 4 4.70 -21.70 22.60
N PRO A 5 5.28 -20.67 21.96
CA PRO A 5 5.49 -19.37 22.60
C PRO A 5 4.17 -18.80 23.18
N TYR A 6 4.27 -18.16 24.35
CA TYR A 6 3.15 -17.51 25.01
C TYR A 6 3.21 -16.01 24.76
N ILE A 7 2.21 -15.49 24.04
CA ILE A 7 2.02 -14.05 23.84
C ILE A 7 0.84 -13.61 24.71
N PRO A 8 1.05 -12.72 25.69
CA PRO A 8 0.00 -12.20 26.55
C PRO A 8 -1.10 -11.46 25.78
N GLN A 9 -2.36 -11.66 26.16
CA GLN A 9 -3.51 -11.03 25.50
C GLN A 9 -3.47 -9.49 25.59
N PHE A 10 -2.94 -8.94 26.69
CA PHE A 10 -2.81 -7.49 26.82
C PHE A 10 -1.75 -6.93 25.85
N LEU A 11 -0.64 -7.63 25.58
CA LEU A 11 0.35 -7.16 24.61
C LEU A 11 -0.27 -7.03 23.22
N TRP A 12 -1.16 -7.94 22.81
CA TRP A 12 -1.91 -7.76 21.57
C TRP A 12 -2.79 -6.51 21.56
N ARG A 13 -3.42 -6.19 22.69
CA ARG A 13 -4.20 -4.96 22.84
C ARG A 13 -3.31 -3.73 22.70
N PHE A 14 -2.14 -3.70 23.34
CA PHE A 14 -1.17 -2.61 23.18
C PHE A 14 -0.60 -2.54 21.75
N TRP A 15 -0.39 -3.68 21.10
CA TRP A 15 0.17 -3.76 19.75
C TRP A 15 -0.80 -3.24 18.69
N LEU A 16 -2.10 -3.44 18.90
CA LEU A 16 -3.18 -3.02 18.01
C LEU A 16 -3.86 -1.71 18.43
N SER A 17 -3.64 -1.23 19.65
CA SER A 17 -4.11 0.09 20.05
C SER A 17 -3.23 1.14 19.40
N ASP A 18 -3.84 2.20 18.87
CA ASP A 18 -3.17 3.50 18.84
C ASP A 18 -2.69 3.82 20.27
N ALA A 19 -1.82 4.80 20.48
CA ALA A 19 -1.23 5.13 21.78
C ALA A 19 -2.24 5.46 22.93
N ASP A 20 -3.53 5.20 22.77
CA ASP A 20 -4.63 5.36 23.72
C ASP A 20 -5.19 3.99 24.20
N PRO A 21 -4.74 3.46 25.36
CA PRO A 21 -5.29 2.23 25.94
C PRO A 21 -6.76 2.37 26.42
N THR A 22 -7.34 3.59 26.39
CA THR A 22 -8.73 3.87 26.77
C THR A 22 -9.68 3.96 25.57
N LYS A 23 -9.16 4.10 24.35
CA LYS A 23 -9.92 3.97 23.10
C LYS A 23 -9.75 2.55 22.55
N HIS A 24 -10.61 1.65 23.01
CA HIS A 24 -10.75 0.31 22.42
C HIS A 24 -11.44 0.36 21.05
N THR A 25 -10.95 1.16 20.09
CA THR A 25 -11.42 1.08 18.70
C THR A 25 -10.45 0.22 17.92
N LEU A 26 -10.65 -1.10 17.97
CA LEU A 26 -9.93 -2.11 17.18
C LEU A 26 -10.04 -1.89 15.66
N ASP A 27 -10.96 -1.01 15.22
CA ASP A 27 -11.37 -0.90 13.82
C ASP A 27 -10.36 -0.19 12.90
N ASP A 28 -9.42 0.60 13.43
CA ASP A 28 -8.53 1.45 12.62
C ASP A 28 -7.10 0.90 12.40
N HIS A 29 -6.63 -0.03 13.24
CA HIS A 29 -5.23 -0.47 13.19
C HIS A 29 -5.08 -1.86 12.54
N ARG A 30 -4.27 -1.88 11.48
CA ARG A 30 -4.01 -3.05 10.65
C ARG A 30 -2.67 -3.67 11.02
N MET A 31 -2.68 -4.98 11.27
CA MET A 31 -1.47 -5.76 11.55
C MET A 31 -1.20 -6.74 10.41
N HIS A 32 0.05 -6.81 10.00
CA HIS A 32 0.55 -7.83 9.08
C HIS A 32 1.14 -8.99 9.88
N ILE A 33 0.83 -10.20 9.43
CA ILE A 33 1.36 -11.44 9.99
C ILE A 33 2.15 -12.14 8.89
N TYR A 34 3.37 -12.55 9.20
CA TYR A 34 4.15 -13.38 8.31
C TYR A 34 4.46 -14.72 8.95
N ASP A 35 3.98 -15.79 8.34
CA ASP A 35 4.35 -17.16 8.64
C ASP A 35 5.64 -17.49 7.88
N ILE A 36 6.72 -17.68 8.63
CA ILE A 36 8.07 -17.88 8.06
C ILE A 36 8.18 -19.24 7.38
N PHE A 37 7.57 -20.28 7.96
CA PHE A 37 7.69 -21.65 7.47
C PHE A 37 6.84 -21.89 6.22
N ASN A 38 5.61 -21.38 6.22
CA ASN A 38 4.72 -21.48 5.07
C ASN A 38 4.96 -20.38 4.04
N ASN A 39 5.79 -19.38 4.37
CA ASN A 39 6.07 -18.23 3.52
C ASN A 39 4.73 -17.58 3.09
N VAL A 40 3.92 -17.17 4.06
CA VAL A 40 2.60 -16.54 3.83
C VAL A 40 2.56 -15.20 4.55
N LEU A 41 2.29 -14.12 3.81
CA LEU A 41 2.02 -12.79 4.35
C LEU A 41 0.51 -12.56 4.36
N SER A 42 -0.07 -12.48 5.55
CA SER A 42 -1.49 -12.24 5.76
C SER A 42 -1.73 -10.93 6.53
N GLU A 43 -2.99 -10.55 6.64
CA GLU A 43 -3.41 -9.33 7.31
C GLU A 43 -4.57 -9.64 8.24
N THR A 44 -4.55 -9.01 9.41
CA THR A 44 -5.66 -9.10 10.37
C THR A 44 -5.83 -7.78 11.11
N ARG A 45 -7.05 -7.56 11.57
CA ARG A 45 -7.40 -6.53 12.57
C ARG A 45 -7.83 -7.14 13.90
N ARG A 46 -7.94 -8.47 13.93
CA ARG A 46 -8.41 -9.21 15.10
C ARG A 46 -7.21 -9.62 15.95
N ILE A 47 -7.34 -9.42 17.26
CA ILE A 47 -6.44 -9.99 18.24
C ILE A 47 -6.55 -11.53 18.15
N PRO A 48 -5.44 -12.27 18.01
CA PRO A 48 -5.46 -13.72 18.15
C PRO A 48 -6.02 -14.14 19.52
N GLU A 49 -6.97 -15.06 19.56
CA GLU A 49 -7.48 -15.58 20.83
C GLU A 49 -6.41 -16.45 21.50
N GLN A 50 -5.98 -16.05 22.70
CA GLN A 50 -5.12 -16.90 23.52
C GLN A 50 -5.94 -18.03 24.17
N THR A 51 -5.88 -19.21 23.58
CA THR A 51 -6.62 -20.40 24.05
C THR A 51 -5.86 -21.21 25.11
N ARG A 52 -4.58 -20.92 25.33
CA ARG A 52 -3.70 -21.68 26.24
C ARG A 52 -3.24 -20.81 27.40
N THR A 53 -3.26 -21.39 28.60
CA THR A 53 -2.73 -20.74 29.81
C THR A 53 -1.20 -20.80 29.84
N VAL A 54 -0.53 -19.96 30.66
CA VAL A 54 0.94 -19.86 30.64
C VAL A 54 1.63 -21.17 31.06
N PHE A 55 0.96 -21.97 31.90
CA PHE A 55 1.45 -23.26 32.38
C PHE A 55 0.72 -24.47 31.78
N GLN A 56 -0.04 -24.28 30.69
CA GLN A 56 -0.79 -25.36 30.04
C GLN A 56 0.11 -26.53 29.63
N ASP A 57 1.38 -26.28 29.30
CA ASP A 57 2.34 -27.34 28.92
C ASP A 57 2.69 -28.30 30.06
N PHE A 58 2.40 -27.94 31.32
CA PHE A 58 2.52 -28.84 32.47
C PHE A 58 1.27 -29.73 32.65
N VAL A 59 0.18 -29.44 31.92
CA VAL A 59 -1.07 -30.18 31.97
C VAL A 59 -0.99 -31.42 31.08
N THR A 60 -1.07 -32.60 31.70
CA THR A 60 -1.04 -33.91 31.02
C THR A 60 -2.18 -34.79 31.54
N ASP A 61 -2.73 -35.69 30.72
CA ASP A 61 -3.90 -36.53 31.04
C ASP A 61 -3.82 -37.27 32.39
N ALA A 62 -2.61 -37.65 32.82
CA ALA A 62 -2.35 -38.41 34.05
C ALA A 62 -1.86 -37.54 35.23
N LEU A 63 -2.32 -36.29 35.34
CA LEU A 63 -1.96 -35.41 36.46
C LEU A 63 -2.63 -35.85 37.77
N ASP A 64 -1.91 -35.76 38.88
CA ASP A 64 -2.48 -35.89 40.22
C ASP A 64 -3.03 -34.55 40.74
N GLU A 65 -3.86 -34.60 41.79
CA GLU A 65 -4.54 -33.39 42.29
C GLU A 65 -3.58 -32.36 42.88
N GLY A 66 -2.49 -32.79 43.53
CA GLY A 66 -1.51 -31.85 44.07
C GLY A 66 -0.71 -31.12 42.99
N CYS A 67 -0.43 -31.77 41.85
CA CYS A 67 0.18 -31.13 40.69
C CYS A 67 -0.82 -30.19 40.00
N ARG A 68 -2.10 -30.58 39.86
CA ARG A 68 -3.17 -29.67 39.39
C ARG A 68 -3.27 -28.44 40.28
N SER A 69 -3.24 -28.62 41.59
CA SER A 69 -3.25 -27.53 42.54
C SER A 69 -2.05 -26.61 42.36
N ALA A 70 -0.83 -27.16 42.24
CA ALA A 70 0.38 -26.36 42.02
C ALA A 70 0.33 -25.57 40.69
N VAL A 71 -0.21 -26.16 39.62
CA VAL A 71 -0.44 -25.44 38.35
C VAL A 71 -1.42 -24.30 38.57
N ARG A 72 -2.59 -24.55 39.19
CA ARG A 72 -3.60 -23.50 39.47
C ARG A 72 -3.01 -22.35 40.29
N THR A 73 -2.23 -22.67 41.32
CA THR A 73 -1.61 -21.67 42.20
C THR A 73 -0.58 -20.82 41.46
N ALA A 74 0.30 -21.43 40.66
CA ALA A 74 1.25 -20.70 39.83
C ALA A 74 0.56 -19.87 38.74
N GLU A 75 -0.47 -20.41 38.09
CA GLU A 75 -1.27 -19.72 37.08
C GLU A 75 -1.94 -18.48 37.67
N GLN A 76 -2.62 -18.60 38.81
CA GLN A 76 -3.23 -17.47 39.50
C GLN A 76 -2.21 -16.38 39.89
N ALA A 77 -1.00 -16.78 40.30
CA ALA A 77 0.08 -15.84 40.59
C ALA A 77 0.52 -15.07 39.35
N PHE A 78 0.67 -15.79 38.23
CA PHE A 78 1.03 -15.19 36.94
C PHE A 78 -0.06 -14.24 36.45
N THR A 79 -1.33 -14.67 36.41
CA THR A 79 -2.46 -13.82 35.99
C THR A 79 -2.58 -12.58 36.86
N ARG A 80 -2.37 -12.68 38.18
CA ARG A 80 -2.33 -11.50 39.05
C ARG A 80 -1.22 -10.54 38.65
N LEU A 81 0.00 -11.04 38.46
CA LEU A 81 1.13 -10.20 38.05
C LEU A 81 0.92 -9.59 36.66
N GLU A 82 0.35 -10.35 35.72
CA GLU A 82 0.01 -9.92 34.37
C GLU A 82 -0.98 -8.74 34.40
N ASN A 83 -2.06 -8.85 35.16
CA ASN A 83 -3.05 -7.79 35.34
C ASN A 83 -2.47 -6.52 36.00
N GLU A 84 -1.52 -6.66 36.92
CA GLU A 84 -0.82 -5.51 37.50
C GLU A 84 0.11 -4.84 36.48
N VAL A 85 0.85 -5.63 35.70
CA VAL A 85 1.77 -5.12 34.68
C VAL A 85 1.04 -4.42 33.55
N GLU A 86 -0.11 -4.95 33.12
CA GLU A 86 -0.98 -4.27 32.16
C GLU A 86 -1.36 -2.87 32.66
N ARG A 87 -1.78 -2.75 33.93
CA ARG A 87 -2.12 -1.46 34.55
C ARG A 87 -0.92 -0.53 34.64
N ILE A 88 0.26 -1.04 35.00
CA ILE A 88 1.49 -0.25 35.09
C ILE A 88 1.93 0.25 33.72
N LEU A 89 1.88 -0.59 32.68
CA LEU A 89 2.22 -0.19 31.31
C LEU A 89 1.24 0.86 30.78
N ALA A 90 -0.07 0.70 31.05
CA ALA A 90 -1.06 1.70 30.67
C ALA A 90 -0.78 3.06 31.32
N ASP A 91 -0.47 3.08 32.63
CA ASP A 91 -0.07 4.31 33.35
C ASP A 91 1.21 4.93 32.76
N LEU A 92 2.23 4.12 32.46
CA LEU A 92 3.47 4.60 31.84
C LEU A 92 3.22 5.22 30.47
N VAL A 93 2.44 4.56 29.60
CA VAL A 93 2.09 5.09 28.27
C VAL A 93 1.37 6.44 28.39
N LEU A 94 0.41 6.57 29.31
CA LEU A 94 -0.28 7.83 29.56
C LEU A 94 0.67 8.94 30.02
N LYS A 95 1.60 8.62 30.95
CA LYS A 95 2.61 9.57 31.42
C LYS A 95 3.55 10.02 30.31
N ILE A 96 4.06 9.09 29.48
CA ILE A 96 4.92 9.40 28.32
C ILE A 96 4.23 10.44 27.44
N ARG A 97 2.95 10.23 27.10
CA ARG A 97 2.20 11.13 26.24
C ARG A 97 2.03 12.53 26.84
N SER A 98 1.65 12.60 28.12
CA SER A 98 1.45 13.89 28.80
C SER A 98 2.72 14.76 28.81
N ALA A 99 3.88 14.11 28.89
CA ALA A 99 5.17 14.78 28.88
C ALA A 99 5.64 15.17 27.47
N SER A 100 5.30 14.38 26.44
CA SER A 100 5.60 14.70 25.04
C SER A 100 4.81 15.91 24.50
N THR A 101 3.62 16.21 25.03
CA THR A 101 2.82 17.39 24.63
C THR A 101 3.33 18.72 25.18
N THR A 102 4.23 18.71 26.17
CA THR A 102 4.59 19.89 26.96
C THR A 102 6.03 20.37 26.77
N THR A 103 6.87 19.68 25.99
CA THR A 103 8.31 20.02 25.89
C THR A 103 8.79 20.20 24.45
N GLU A 104 9.30 21.39 24.14
CA GLU A 104 10.14 21.64 22.97
C GLU A 104 11.44 20.82 23.09
N THR A 105 11.73 20.11 21.99
CA THR A 105 12.93 19.35 21.65
C THR A 105 14.21 19.74 22.41
N THR A 106 14.67 18.87 23.34
CA THR A 106 16.08 18.47 23.62
C THR A 106 16.37 17.96 25.05
N ARG A 107 15.40 17.90 25.99
CA ARG A 107 15.66 17.30 27.32
C ARG A 107 15.24 15.83 27.41
N ARG A 108 16.09 15.00 28.02
CA ARG A 108 15.80 13.60 28.40
C ARG A 108 14.55 13.55 29.25
N LEU A 109 13.63 12.66 28.88
CA LEU A 109 12.40 12.45 29.62
C LEU A 109 12.61 11.35 30.67
N GLU A 110 12.39 11.69 31.93
CA GLU A 110 12.40 10.74 33.04
C GLU A 110 11.00 10.66 33.65
N ILE A 111 10.45 9.44 33.75
CA ILE A 111 9.09 9.23 34.24
C ILE A 111 9.12 8.60 35.62
N PRO A 112 8.40 9.18 36.60
CA PRO A 112 8.36 8.64 37.94
C PRO A 112 7.53 7.36 37.98
N ILE A 113 8.12 6.32 38.58
CA ILE A 113 7.49 5.03 38.86
C ILE A 113 7.78 4.62 40.31
N SER A 114 6.81 3.95 40.96
CA SER A 114 7.08 3.38 42.27
C SER A 114 8.08 2.21 42.15
N LYS A 115 8.92 2.03 43.17
CA LYS A 115 9.85 0.87 43.22
C LYS A 115 9.11 -0.45 43.06
N ARG A 116 7.93 -0.57 43.67
CA ARG A 116 7.05 -1.76 43.56
C ARG A 116 6.64 -2.03 42.11
N ASN A 117 6.20 -1.00 41.38
CA ASN A 117 5.75 -1.15 40.00
C ASN A 117 6.91 -1.51 39.08
N ARG A 118 8.09 -0.89 39.27
CA ARG A 118 9.32 -1.25 38.56
C ARG A 118 9.71 -2.71 38.80
N ASP A 119 9.69 -3.16 40.05
CA ASP A 119 10.04 -4.53 40.41
C ASP A 119 8.97 -5.55 39.90
N GLN A 120 7.71 -5.13 39.72
CA GLN A 120 6.69 -5.94 39.05
C GLN A 120 6.96 -6.08 37.53
N LEU A 121 7.31 -4.99 36.85
CA LEU A 121 7.69 -5.02 35.42
C LEU A 121 8.89 -5.93 35.18
N LEU A 122 9.97 -5.76 35.94
CA LEU A 122 11.17 -6.59 35.83
C LEU A 122 10.83 -8.07 35.98
N ARG A 123 10.14 -8.45 37.06
CA ARG A 123 9.80 -9.86 37.31
C ARG A 123 8.96 -10.46 36.18
N TYR A 124 8.00 -9.71 35.68
CA TYR A 124 7.13 -10.18 34.62
C TYR A 124 7.88 -10.39 33.30
N PHE A 125 8.59 -9.39 32.79
CA PHE A 125 9.28 -9.48 31.50
C PHE A 125 10.43 -10.50 31.53
N VAL A 126 11.13 -10.60 32.66
CA VAL A 126 12.17 -11.63 32.84
C VAL A 126 11.55 -13.03 32.85
N PHE A 127 10.40 -13.22 33.50
CA PHE A 127 9.70 -14.50 33.46
C PHE A 127 9.16 -14.82 32.07
N LEU A 128 8.61 -13.83 31.36
CA LEU A 128 8.11 -13.98 29.99
C LEU A 128 9.24 -14.41 29.05
N ARG A 129 10.42 -13.80 29.16
CA ARG A 129 11.64 -14.22 28.46
C ARG A 129 12.03 -15.66 28.78
N TYR A 130 11.97 -16.06 30.05
CA TYR A 130 12.26 -17.44 30.42
C TYR A 130 11.22 -18.40 29.82
N ARG A 131 9.93 -18.08 29.93
CA ARG A 131 8.80 -18.88 29.44
C ARG A 131 8.86 -19.11 27.92
N ASN A 132 9.25 -18.09 27.15
CA ASN A 132 9.39 -18.18 25.70
C ASN A 132 10.80 -18.60 25.25
N GLY A 133 11.68 -18.92 26.20
CA GLY A 133 13.04 -19.36 25.92
C GLY A 133 13.19 -20.89 25.88
N GLU A 134 14.27 -21.35 25.25
CA GLU A 134 14.59 -22.78 25.09
C GLU A 134 14.67 -23.54 26.42
N GLN A 135 15.11 -22.87 27.50
CA GLN A 135 15.25 -23.48 28.83
C GLN A 135 13.90 -23.89 29.45
N TYR A 136 12.83 -23.14 29.19
CA TYR A 136 11.49 -23.54 29.64
C TYR A 136 11.04 -24.80 28.89
N SER A 137 11.22 -24.86 27.56
CA SER A 137 10.91 -26.03 26.74
C SER A 137 11.67 -27.27 27.19
N LYS A 138 12.97 -27.14 27.49
CA LYS A 138 13.79 -28.20 28.09
C LYS A 138 13.26 -28.63 29.46
N THR A 139 12.80 -27.69 30.29
CA THR A 139 12.26 -27.97 31.62
C THR A 139 10.92 -28.71 31.56
N VAL A 140 9.99 -28.25 30.72
CA VAL A 140 8.73 -28.94 30.42
C VAL A 140 9.02 -30.34 29.92
N GLY A 141 9.84 -30.49 28.88
CA GLY A 141 10.19 -31.79 28.30
C GLY A 141 10.77 -32.76 29.34
N ARG A 142 11.66 -32.30 30.22
CA ARG A 142 12.21 -33.12 31.33
C ARG A 142 11.14 -33.57 32.34
N LEU A 143 10.09 -32.79 32.54
CA LEU A 143 9.06 -33.02 33.56
C LEU A 143 7.79 -33.69 33.02
N THR A 144 7.58 -33.71 31.70
CA THR A 144 6.38 -34.24 31.05
C THR A 144 6.64 -35.47 30.15
N ARG A 145 7.89 -35.84 29.87
CA ARG A 145 8.22 -37.03 29.07
C ARG A 145 7.61 -38.31 29.68
N ARG A 146 6.77 -39.02 28.90
CA ARG A 146 6.31 -40.37 29.26
C ARG A 146 7.49 -41.34 29.12
N VAL A 147 7.81 -42.08 30.17
CA VAL A 147 8.78 -43.19 30.10
C VAL A 147 7.98 -44.42 29.68
N VAL A 148 8.08 -44.80 28.40
CA VAL A 148 7.61 -46.11 27.93
C VAL A 148 8.75 -47.10 28.16
N VAL A 149 8.54 -48.11 28.99
CA VAL A 149 9.47 -49.22 29.18
C VAL A 149 9.02 -50.36 28.27
N GLU A 150 9.93 -50.89 27.44
CA GLU A 150 9.69 -52.14 26.72
C GLU A 150 9.38 -53.25 27.73
N GLY A 151 8.16 -53.82 27.64
CA GLY A 151 7.75 -54.96 28.47
C GLY A 151 6.56 -54.73 29.42
N GLY A 152 5.89 -53.58 29.42
CA GLY A 152 4.55 -53.45 30.02
C GLY A 152 4.45 -53.37 31.56
N THR A 153 5.56 -53.47 32.30
CA THR A 153 5.58 -53.19 33.75
C THR A 153 6.05 -51.76 34.05
N VAL A 154 5.12 -50.92 34.54
CA VAL A 154 5.39 -49.53 34.96
C VAL A 154 5.95 -49.52 36.39
N VAL A 155 7.19 -49.07 36.57
CA VAL A 155 7.79 -48.86 37.90
C VAL A 155 7.29 -47.52 38.49
N ASN A 156 6.58 -47.60 39.61
CA ASN A 156 5.94 -46.48 40.31
C ASN A 156 6.88 -45.35 40.78
N ALA A 157 8.16 -45.66 41.03
CA ALA A 157 9.11 -44.73 41.64
C ALA A 157 9.51 -43.54 40.73
N ARG A 158 9.70 -43.79 39.43
CA ARG A 158 10.00 -42.70 38.46
C ARG A 158 8.82 -41.75 38.33
N HIS A 159 7.59 -42.27 38.26
CA HIS A 159 6.38 -41.44 38.19
C HIS A 159 6.18 -40.58 39.46
N ALA A 160 6.40 -41.13 40.65
CA ALA A 160 6.32 -40.37 41.90
C ALA A 160 7.37 -39.23 41.97
N TRP A 161 8.61 -39.52 41.55
CA TRP A 161 9.69 -38.53 41.53
C TRP A 161 9.42 -37.37 40.55
N HIS A 162 8.90 -37.67 39.36
CA HIS A 162 8.50 -36.63 38.39
C HIS A 162 7.36 -35.74 38.93
N ARG A 163 6.40 -36.30 39.68
CA ARG A 163 5.33 -35.52 40.33
C ARG A 163 5.87 -34.57 41.40
N VAL A 164 6.76 -35.06 42.27
CA VAL A 164 7.42 -34.22 43.29
C VAL A 164 8.25 -33.11 42.65
N ARG A 165 9.06 -33.42 41.64
CA ARG A 165 9.85 -32.42 40.90
C ARG A 165 8.96 -31.39 40.20
N ARG A 166 7.87 -31.81 39.56
CA ARG A 166 6.92 -30.89 38.90
C ARG A 166 6.31 -29.92 39.91
N ARG A 167 5.85 -30.40 41.07
CA ARG A 167 5.32 -29.55 42.14
C ARG A 167 6.38 -28.59 42.69
N ALA A 168 7.61 -29.05 42.89
CA ALA A 168 8.70 -28.19 43.37
C ALA A 168 9.03 -27.07 42.38
N VAL A 169 9.04 -27.37 41.08
CA VAL A 169 9.28 -26.38 40.02
C VAL A 169 8.13 -25.36 39.93
N LEU A 170 6.88 -25.82 39.91
CA LEU A 170 5.71 -24.94 39.92
C LEU A 170 5.61 -24.09 41.20
N GLY A 171 5.98 -24.67 42.35
CA GLY A 171 6.10 -23.94 43.62
C GLY A 171 7.19 -22.87 43.57
N GLY A 172 8.31 -23.15 42.92
CA GLY A 172 9.36 -22.16 42.64
C GLY A 172 8.87 -21.01 41.75
N TYR A 173 8.10 -21.33 40.70
CA TYR A 173 7.48 -20.30 39.85
C TYR A 173 6.50 -19.44 40.65
N HIS A 174 5.63 -20.06 41.45
CA HIS A 174 4.71 -19.34 42.33
C HIS A 174 5.44 -18.38 43.27
N ALA A 175 6.47 -18.84 43.98
CA ALA A 175 7.24 -18.03 44.91
C ALA A 175 7.92 -16.82 44.23
N PHE A 176 8.48 -17.03 43.03
CA PHE A 176 9.04 -15.95 42.21
C PHE A 176 7.99 -14.89 41.83
N LEU A 177 6.84 -15.35 41.33
CA LEU A 177 5.75 -14.48 40.88
C LEU A 177 5.13 -13.68 42.05
N HIS A 178 5.06 -14.28 43.25
CA HIS A 178 4.46 -13.66 44.44
C HIS A 178 5.34 -12.71 45.24
N HIS A 179 6.64 -12.60 44.95
CA HIS A 179 7.57 -11.79 45.73
C HIS A 179 7.70 -12.23 47.21
N GLU A 180 7.66 -13.53 47.51
CA GLU A 180 7.98 -13.99 48.87
C GLU A 180 9.45 -13.65 49.20
N SER A 181 9.69 -13.05 50.38
CA SER A 181 11.00 -12.55 50.81
C SER A 181 12.12 -13.57 50.58
N LEU A 182 13.14 -13.15 49.83
CA LEU A 182 14.31 -13.88 49.32
C LEU A 182 15.31 -14.36 50.41
N ALA A 183 14.83 -14.69 51.61
CA ALA A 183 15.69 -15.04 52.74
C ALA A 183 15.91 -16.54 52.98
N THR A 184 15.27 -17.44 52.22
CA THR A 184 15.32 -18.89 52.52
C THR A 184 16.16 -19.67 51.51
N ARG A 185 17.31 -20.15 52.00
CA ARG A 185 18.38 -20.98 51.41
C ARG A 185 17.94 -22.28 50.70
N THR A 186 17.03 -22.20 49.74
CA THR A 186 16.57 -23.33 48.92
C THR A 186 16.97 -23.20 47.44
N PHE A 187 17.86 -22.26 47.14
CA PHE A 187 18.10 -21.66 45.83
C PHE A 187 19.05 -22.42 44.88
N HIS A 188 19.48 -23.64 45.18
CA HIS A 188 20.45 -24.38 44.34
C HIS A 188 19.86 -25.54 43.50
N ARG A 189 18.57 -25.52 43.16
CA ARG A 189 17.93 -26.67 42.47
C ARG A 189 17.23 -26.39 41.13
N PHE A 190 17.51 -25.27 40.48
CA PHE A 190 16.98 -25.01 39.13
C PHE A 190 18.12 -24.69 38.16
N GLU A 191 18.51 -25.67 37.34
CA GLU A 191 19.40 -25.42 36.20
C GLU A 191 18.71 -24.46 35.21
N GLY A 192 19.34 -23.32 34.91
CA GLY A 192 18.93 -22.40 33.83
C GLY A 192 17.90 -21.33 34.20
N LEU A 193 17.50 -21.21 35.47
CA LEU A 193 16.67 -20.12 35.99
C LEU A 193 17.52 -19.14 36.80
N ASP A 194 18.50 -18.52 36.14
CA ASP A 194 19.25 -17.39 36.70
C ASP A 194 18.50 -16.06 36.46
N CYS A 195 17.17 -16.08 36.47
CA CYS A 195 16.32 -14.91 36.29
C CYS A 195 16.60 -13.81 37.34
N TRP A 196 17.12 -14.20 38.51
CA TRP A 196 17.50 -13.30 39.60
C TRP A 196 18.64 -12.35 39.23
N ARG A 197 19.48 -12.68 38.24
CA ARG A 197 20.52 -11.78 37.73
C ARG A 197 19.93 -10.49 37.15
N PHE A 198 18.68 -10.54 36.70
CA PHE A 198 17.92 -9.40 36.17
C PHE A 198 17.09 -8.68 37.24
N CYS A 199 17.04 -9.15 38.49
CA CYS A 199 16.37 -8.41 39.58
C CYS A 199 17.08 -7.10 39.93
N LYS A 200 18.35 -6.94 39.52
CA LYS A 200 19.12 -5.71 39.62
C LYS A 200 19.23 -4.95 38.28
N ALA A 201 18.52 -5.40 37.25
CA ALA A 201 18.57 -4.78 35.93
C ALA A 201 17.85 -3.42 35.94
N GLU A 202 18.30 -2.54 35.05
CA GLU A 202 17.66 -1.26 34.79
C GLU A 202 16.56 -1.42 33.74
N ILE A 203 15.49 -0.63 33.85
CA ILE A 203 14.43 -0.54 32.84
C ILE A 203 14.50 0.82 32.16
N CYS A 204 14.57 0.81 30.84
CA CYS A 204 14.46 2.01 29.99
C CYS A 204 13.39 1.81 28.93
N ILE A 205 12.87 2.91 28.37
CA ILE A 205 11.89 2.88 27.28
C ILE A 205 12.48 3.59 26.06
N GLY A 206 12.41 2.91 24.93
CA GLY A 206 12.74 3.48 23.63
C GLY A 206 11.48 3.82 22.84
N LEU A 207 11.45 5.03 22.30
CA LEU A 207 10.38 5.54 21.45
C LEU A 207 10.88 5.61 20.02
N ALA A 208 10.19 4.90 19.12
CA ALA A 208 10.46 5.00 17.70
C ALA A 208 9.55 6.04 17.04
N SER A 209 10.04 6.68 15.98
CA SER A 209 9.26 7.64 15.21
C SER A 209 8.23 6.97 14.30
N GLU A 210 7.21 7.73 13.89
CA GLU A 210 6.17 7.24 13.00
C GLU A 210 6.78 6.86 11.63
N GLY A 211 6.55 5.61 11.19
CA GLY A 211 7.16 5.03 9.99
C GLY A 211 8.42 4.18 10.23
N GLN A 212 8.89 4.09 11.48
CA GLN A 212 10.10 3.36 11.88
C GLN A 212 9.75 2.40 13.03
N GLN A 213 8.86 1.45 12.78
CA GLN A 213 8.22 0.67 13.83
C GLN A 213 8.98 -0.61 14.20
N TYR A 214 8.83 -1.02 15.46
CA TYR A 214 9.29 -2.32 15.95
C TYR A 214 8.52 -3.46 15.31
N VAL A 215 9.19 -4.61 15.21
CA VAL A 215 8.60 -5.89 14.82
C VAL A 215 8.40 -6.73 16.09
N LEU A 216 7.22 -7.31 16.27
CA LEU A 216 6.95 -8.25 17.35
C LEU A 216 7.18 -9.68 16.83
N PRO A 217 8.16 -10.43 17.37
CA PRO A 217 8.26 -11.86 17.10
C PRO A 217 7.29 -12.63 17.99
N ASP A 218 6.97 -13.86 17.59
CA ASP A 218 6.18 -14.80 18.40
C ASP A 218 6.75 -15.09 19.80
N THR A 219 8.05 -14.91 20.00
CA THR A 219 8.73 -15.05 21.30
C THR A 219 8.59 -13.84 22.22
N CYS A 220 8.15 -12.68 21.72
CA CYS A 220 8.05 -11.39 22.42
C CYS A 220 9.37 -10.68 22.81
N PHE A 221 10.56 -11.23 22.52
CA PHE A 221 11.82 -10.59 22.94
C PHE A 221 13.03 -10.85 22.04
N ALA A 222 13.99 -9.91 22.05
CA ALA A 222 15.36 -10.09 21.54
C ALA A 222 16.41 -9.97 22.65
N SER A 223 17.59 -10.51 22.37
CA SER A 223 18.82 -10.20 23.12
C SER A 223 19.71 -9.35 22.22
N LEU A 224 20.28 -8.30 22.79
CA LEU A 224 21.06 -7.31 22.06
C LEU A 224 22.58 -7.57 22.10
N ASP A 225 23.03 -8.52 22.92
CA ASP A 225 24.42 -8.96 22.97
C ASP A 225 24.76 -9.96 21.86
N GLU A 226 25.86 -9.73 21.14
CA GLU A 226 26.27 -10.44 19.90
C GLU A 226 26.83 -11.86 20.09
N ASP A 227 27.03 -12.32 21.32
CA ASP A 227 27.61 -13.65 21.53
C ASP A 227 26.59 -14.75 21.22
N SER A 228 26.75 -15.28 20.01
CA SER A 228 26.09 -16.46 19.42
C SER A 228 26.46 -17.77 20.15
N GLY A 229 26.71 -17.69 21.45
CA GLY A 229 27.31 -18.74 22.27
C GLY A 229 26.74 -18.81 23.67
N GLY A 230 25.44 -18.57 23.89
CA GLY A 230 24.71 -19.02 25.08
C GLY A 230 25.32 -18.65 26.46
N GLY A 231 26.18 -17.63 26.52
CA GLY A 231 26.80 -17.16 27.74
C GLY A 231 25.81 -16.30 28.52
N LEU A 232 25.50 -16.70 29.75
CA LEU A 232 24.48 -16.10 30.60
C LEU A 232 24.86 -14.73 31.23
N THR A 233 25.91 -14.06 30.74
CA THR A 233 26.67 -13.07 31.54
C THR A 233 26.39 -11.60 31.28
N SER A 234 25.83 -11.22 30.13
CA SER A 234 25.18 -9.93 29.90
C SER A 234 24.01 -10.19 28.96
N ALA A 235 22.80 -9.77 29.32
CA ALA A 235 21.69 -9.84 28.37
C ALA A 235 20.93 -8.52 28.45
N HIS A 236 21.26 -7.61 27.56
CA HIS A 236 20.39 -6.49 27.26
C HIS A 236 19.20 -7.03 26.48
N LEU A 237 18.01 -7.00 27.10
CA LEU A 237 16.79 -7.54 26.52
C LEU A 237 15.95 -6.41 25.93
N LEU A 238 15.35 -6.70 24.78
CA LEU A 238 14.39 -5.85 24.09
C LEU A 238 13.01 -6.53 24.10
N PHE A 239 11.99 -5.81 24.54
CA PHE A 239 10.59 -6.21 24.46
C PHE A 239 9.79 -5.18 23.69
N PRO A 240 9.41 -5.45 22.43
CA PRO A 240 8.46 -4.63 21.71
C PRO A 240 7.09 -4.70 22.41
N VAL A 241 6.63 -3.58 22.97
CA VAL A 241 5.33 -3.50 23.67
C VAL A 241 4.26 -2.89 22.77
N MET A 242 4.66 -1.92 21.94
CA MET A 242 3.83 -1.29 20.90
C MET A 242 4.67 -1.12 19.62
N PRO A 243 4.06 -0.85 18.45
CA PRO A 243 4.81 -0.59 17.22
C PRO A 243 5.83 0.54 17.35
N THR A 244 5.60 1.53 18.22
CA THR A 244 6.49 2.69 18.44
C THR A 244 7.13 2.72 19.83
N LEU A 245 6.94 1.70 20.66
CA LEU A 245 7.45 1.67 22.04
C LEU A 245 8.04 0.30 22.37
N ALA A 246 9.30 0.30 22.79
CA ALA A 246 9.98 -0.87 23.30
C ALA A 246 10.46 -0.66 24.75
N LEU A 247 10.38 -1.73 25.53
CA LEU A 247 10.92 -1.79 26.89
C LEU A 247 12.25 -2.53 26.86
N TYR A 248 13.26 -1.91 27.46
CA TYR A 248 14.60 -2.47 27.61
C TYR A 248 14.81 -2.94 29.04
N VAL A 249 15.40 -4.12 29.20
CA VAL A 249 15.92 -4.61 30.48
C VAL A 249 17.43 -4.75 30.35
N LEU A 250 18.17 -3.87 31.01
CA LEU A 250 19.62 -3.77 30.90
C LEU A 250 20.27 -4.45 32.11
N GLY A 251 21.05 -5.51 31.88
CA GLY A 251 21.76 -6.22 32.94
C GLY A 251 22.83 -5.33 33.61
N ALA A 252 23.00 -5.48 34.92
CA ALA A 252 24.08 -4.80 35.65
C ALA A 252 25.43 -5.46 35.32
N GLN A 253 26.26 -4.78 34.52
CA GLN A 253 27.69 -5.09 34.44
C GLN A 253 28.40 -4.28 35.53
N ASP A 254 29.01 -4.96 36.50
CA ASP A 254 30.17 -4.36 37.15
C ASP A 254 31.27 -4.31 36.07
N VAL A 255 31.56 -3.09 35.57
CA VAL A 255 32.54 -2.70 34.51
C VAL A 255 31.94 -2.57 33.08
N GLU A 256 32.16 -1.37 32.50
CA GLU A 256 31.52 -0.76 31.31
C GLU A 256 31.36 -1.61 30.03
N PRO A 257 30.24 -1.41 29.29
CA PRO A 257 30.18 -1.62 27.86
C PRO A 257 30.12 -0.26 27.12
N VAL A 258 31.20 0.10 26.45
CA VAL A 258 31.16 1.12 25.39
C VAL A 258 30.51 0.49 24.16
N MET A 259 29.25 0.84 23.89
CA MET A 259 28.70 0.79 22.53
C MET A 259 28.17 2.17 22.18
N ASP A 260 29.00 2.90 21.43
CA ASP A 260 28.62 4.11 20.71
C ASP A 260 27.48 3.82 19.73
N SER A 261 26.23 4.03 20.17
CA SER A 261 25.13 4.65 19.41
C SER A 261 23.79 4.69 20.18
N ILE A 262 23.83 4.87 21.51
CA ILE A 262 22.74 5.58 22.22
C ILE A 262 23.37 6.87 22.69
N SER A 263 23.49 7.86 21.79
CA SER A 263 24.20 9.10 22.08
C SER A 263 23.47 9.85 23.20
N THR A 264 24.04 9.66 24.39
CA THR A 264 23.86 10.35 25.66
C THR A 264 22.63 9.96 26.49
N ILE A 265 22.87 9.11 27.51
CA ILE A 265 22.31 9.22 28.87
C ILE A 265 23.49 9.06 29.86
N PRO A 266 23.92 10.11 30.58
CA PRO A 266 24.95 10.02 31.60
C PRO A 266 24.35 9.35 32.84
N LEU A 267 25.01 8.30 33.30
CA LEU A 267 24.80 7.72 34.62
C LEU A 267 25.19 8.76 35.68
N SER A 268 24.23 9.28 36.43
CA SER A 268 24.54 9.83 37.76
C SER A 268 23.36 9.78 38.72
N LEU A 269 23.65 9.17 39.87
CA LEU A 269 23.18 9.49 41.22
C LEU A 269 21.91 8.80 41.73
N VAL A 270 22.18 7.63 42.30
CA VAL A 270 21.60 7.11 43.55
C VAL A 270 21.30 8.23 44.55
N GLY A 271 20.03 8.36 44.93
CA GLY A 271 19.54 9.13 46.06
C GLY A 271 18.26 8.48 46.61
N ASP A 272 18.32 8.11 47.88
CA ASP A 272 17.32 7.37 48.63
C ASP A 272 15.96 8.11 48.78
N GLN A 273 14.91 7.33 49.06
CA GLN A 273 13.51 7.68 49.33
C GLN A 273 12.52 7.78 48.14
N GLY A 274 11.85 6.66 47.86
CA GLY A 274 10.45 6.62 47.41
C GLY A 274 10.18 6.56 45.90
N ALA A 275 10.96 7.26 45.07
CA ALA A 275 10.72 7.36 43.63
C ALA A 275 11.83 6.65 42.82
N ALA A 276 11.44 5.73 41.93
CA ALA A 276 12.30 5.25 40.86
C ALA A 276 11.93 6.01 39.58
N TRP A 277 12.89 6.13 38.66
CA TRP A 277 12.69 6.81 37.38
C TRP A 277 12.94 5.83 36.24
N ILE A 278 12.19 5.97 35.16
CA ILE A 278 12.43 5.26 33.91
C ILE A 278 12.87 6.29 32.88
N GLY A 279 14.07 6.10 32.34
CA GLY A 279 14.56 6.90 31.22
C GLY A 279 13.79 6.57 29.95
N VAL A 280 13.33 7.61 29.26
CA VAL A 280 12.63 7.52 27.98
C VAL A 280 13.42 8.28 26.92
N GLY A 281 13.84 7.57 25.88
CA GLY A 281 14.64 8.12 24.79
C GLY A 281 13.98 7.89 23.43
N VAL A 282 14.12 8.85 22.52
CA VAL A 282 13.78 8.65 21.11
C VAL A 282 14.92 7.93 20.42
N GLU A 283 14.62 6.84 19.72
CA GLU A 283 15.61 6.04 19.00
C GLU A 283 15.74 6.50 17.56
N SER A 284 16.97 6.40 17.03
CA SER A 284 17.21 6.69 15.62
C SER A 284 16.57 5.60 14.75
N PRO A 285 16.16 5.92 13.51
CA PRO A 285 15.65 4.93 12.56
C PRO A 285 16.62 3.74 12.36
N SER A 286 17.91 4.03 12.31
CA SER A 286 18.96 3.02 12.14
C SER A 286 19.02 2.07 13.33
N ASP A 287 18.94 2.58 14.55
CA ASP A 287 18.96 1.76 15.76
C ASP A 287 17.74 0.84 15.80
N VAL A 288 16.54 1.35 15.51
CA VAL A 288 15.32 0.54 15.48
C VAL A 288 15.42 -0.62 14.47
N HIS A 289 16.00 -0.38 13.28
CA HIS A 289 16.22 -1.44 12.30
C HIS A 289 17.26 -2.45 12.75
N LEU A 290 18.34 -2.03 13.41
CA LEU A 290 19.31 -2.94 14.01
C LEU A 290 18.65 -3.81 15.10
N ARG A 291 17.83 -3.21 15.96
CA ARG A 291 17.04 -3.94 16.98
C ARG A 291 16.11 -4.97 16.34
N ASN A 292 15.40 -4.59 15.26
CA ASN A 292 14.57 -5.51 14.49
C ASN A 292 15.38 -6.62 13.81
N ALA A 293 16.56 -6.32 13.28
CA ALA A 293 17.45 -7.33 12.71
C ALA A 293 17.89 -8.38 13.76
N SER A 294 18.17 -7.96 15.00
CA SER A 294 18.44 -8.88 16.11
C SER A 294 17.25 -9.81 16.43
N LEU A 295 16.01 -9.34 16.24
CA LEU A 295 14.81 -10.19 16.38
C LEU A 295 14.74 -11.26 15.27
N LEU A 296 15.08 -10.90 14.03
CA LEU A 296 15.07 -11.82 12.87
C LEU A 296 16.10 -12.96 13.00
N GLN A 297 17.24 -12.71 13.67
CA GLN A 297 18.28 -13.72 13.92
C GLN A 297 17.82 -14.91 14.77
N ARG A 298 16.71 -14.77 15.49
CA ARG A 298 16.21 -15.82 16.40
C ARG A 298 15.31 -16.85 15.76
N ASN A 299 15.09 -16.75 14.45
CA ASN A 299 14.24 -17.68 13.71
C ASN A 299 12.84 -17.85 14.34
N PRO A 300 12.07 -16.75 14.48
CA PRO A 300 10.68 -16.86 14.94
C PRO A 300 9.85 -17.68 13.94
N ALA A 301 8.75 -18.28 14.37
CA ALA A 301 7.81 -18.92 13.44
C ALA A 301 6.93 -17.87 12.76
N HIS A 302 6.56 -16.83 13.53
CA HIS A 302 5.71 -15.73 13.07
C HIS A 302 6.31 -14.37 13.40
N LEU A 303 6.17 -13.45 12.46
CA LEU A 303 6.46 -12.02 12.63
C LEU A 303 5.19 -11.20 12.55
N TYR A 304 5.07 -10.23 13.45
CA TYR A 304 3.93 -9.32 13.54
C TYR A 304 4.43 -7.88 13.44
N PHE A 305 3.87 -7.10 12.53
CA PHE A 305 4.34 -5.74 12.28
C PHE A 305 3.25 -4.89 11.64
N SER A 306 3.31 -3.58 11.92
CA SER A 306 2.32 -2.61 11.41
C SER A 306 2.84 -1.81 10.21
N SER A 307 4.16 -1.74 10.02
CA SER A 307 4.83 -1.06 8.90
C SER A 307 5.60 -2.06 8.04
N LEU A 308 5.16 -2.25 6.80
CA LEU A 308 5.88 -3.06 5.80
C LEU A 308 7.26 -2.49 5.48
N MET A 309 7.42 -1.16 5.51
CA MET A 309 8.70 -0.52 5.19
C MET A 309 9.73 -0.67 6.29
N SER A 310 9.32 -0.55 7.55
CA SER A 310 10.21 -0.79 8.68
C SER A 310 10.71 -2.24 8.68
N LEU A 311 9.86 -3.20 8.29
CA LEU A 311 10.28 -4.59 8.11
C LEU A 311 11.29 -4.76 6.96
N VAL A 312 11.04 -4.14 5.81
CA VAL A 312 11.95 -4.22 4.65
C VAL A 312 13.33 -3.65 4.99
N GLN A 313 13.36 -2.55 5.73
CA GLN A 313 14.60 -1.93 6.20
C GLN A 313 15.30 -2.83 7.23
N ALA A 314 14.56 -3.40 8.19
CA ALA A 314 15.10 -4.37 9.13
C ALA A 314 15.72 -5.61 8.45
N ILE A 315 15.06 -6.16 7.42
CA ILE A 315 15.62 -7.28 6.64
C ILE A 315 16.85 -6.83 5.88
N SER A 316 16.88 -5.60 5.34
CA SER A 316 18.07 -5.08 4.66
C SER A 316 19.26 -4.98 5.60
N SER A 317 19.06 -4.47 6.83
CA SER A 317 20.09 -4.49 7.86
C SER A 317 20.48 -5.93 8.21
N TYR A 318 19.53 -6.84 8.38
CA TYR A 318 19.83 -8.25 8.63
C TYR A 318 20.75 -8.87 7.56
N ASP A 319 20.47 -8.60 6.27
CA ASP A 319 21.25 -9.11 5.14
C ASP A 319 22.70 -8.58 5.14
N GLU A 320 22.94 -7.37 5.65
CA GLU A 320 24.27 -6.75 5.72
C GLU A 320 25.17 -7.37 6.80
N PHE A 321 24.59 -7.88 7.90
CA PHE A 321 25.35 -8.31 9.08
C PHE A 321 25.65 -9.82 9.19
N ARG A 322 25.28 -10.69 8.22
CA ARG A 322 25.58 -12.15 8.31
C ARG A 322 25.81 -12.91 6.98
N TRP A 323 26.65 -13.95 7.05
CA TRP A 323 26.56 -15.15 6.19
C TRP A 323 25.27 -15.90 6.52
N ILE A 324 24.29 -15.85 5.62
CA ILE A 324 22.97 -16.47 5.78
C ILE A 324 23.15 -17.99 5.87
N PRO A 325 22.72 -18.66 6.95
CA PRO A 325 22.51 -20.10 6.92
C PRO A 325 21.45 -20.39 5.85
N GLU A 326 21.74 -21.26 4.86
CA GLU A 326 20.91 -21.52 3.66
C GLU A 326 19.40 -21.76 3.91
N HIS A 327 19.00 -22.05 5.16
CA HIS A 327 17.63 -22.34 5.54
C HIS A 327 16.78 -21.10 5.94
N LEU A 328 17.36 -19.90 6.08
CA LEU A 328 16.63 -18.69 6.52
C LEU A 328 16.83 -17.52 5.55
N ASP A 329 16.08 -17.53 4.46
CA ASP A 329 16.07 -16.48 3.45
C ASP A 329 14.80 -15.60 3.56
N TYR A 330 14.96 -14.37 4.06
CA TYR A 330 13.88 -13.38 4.14
C TYR A 330 13.70 -12.59 2.83
N SER A 331 14.42 -12.89 1.75
CA SER A 331 14.31 -12.20 0.45
C SER A 331 12.88 -12.17 -0.08
N ARG A 332 12.15 -13.27 0.07
CA ARG A 332 10.73 -13.39 -0.35
C ARG A 332 9.83 -12.49 0.48
N LEU A 333 10.03 -12.44 1.79
CA LEU A 333 9.32 -11.52 2.68
C LEU A 333 9.64 -10.08 2.32
N LYS A 334 10.92 -9.74 2.14
CA LYS A 334 11.39 -8.41 1.73
C LYS A 334 10.74 -7.98 0.42
N GLN A 335 10.72 -8.86 -0.58
CA GLN A 335 10.08 -8.59 -1.87
C GLN A 335 8.58 -8.38 -1.72
N ARG A 336 7.87 -9.25 -1.00
CA ARG A 336 6.41 -9.14 -0.80
C ARG A 336 6.04 -7.92 0.03
N ALA A 337 6.80 -7.62 1.07
CA ALA A 337 6.61 -6.43 1.87
C ALA A 337 6.90 -5.15 1.07
N ARG A 338 7.92 -5.15 0.19
CA ARG A 338 8.15 -4.07 -0.78
C ARG A 338 6.98 -3.90 -1.73
N GLN A 339 6.56 -4.97 -2.39
CA GLN A 339 5.43 -4.95 -3.33
C GLN A 339 4.15 -4.47 -2.65
N LYS A 340 3.83 -5.02 -1.47
CA LYS A 340 2.65 -4.62 -0.70
C LYS A 340 2.77 -3.19 -0.16
N ALA A 341 3.94 -2.72 0.23
CA ALA A 341 4.13 -1.34 0.66
C ALA A 341 4.07 -0.34 -0.50
N THR A 342 4.59 -0.72 -1.67
CA THR A 342 4.44 0.06 -2.91
C THR A 342 2.97 0.12 -3.30
N LEU A 343 2.28 -1.02 -3.28
CA LEU A 343 0.83 -1.10 -3.44
C LEU A 343 0.16 -0.16 -2.44
N GLU A 344 0.38 -0.31 -1.14
CA GLU A 344 -0.22 0.54 -0.10
C GLU A 344 0.16 2.02 -0.15
N LYS A 345 1.37 2.39 -0.58
CA LYS A 345 1.75 3.79 -0.81
C LYS A 345 1.01 4.38 -2.01
N VAL A 346 0.57 3.54 -2.92
CA VAL A 346 -0.27 3.90 -4.06
C VAL A 346 -1.77 3.76 -3.70
N THR A 347 -2.14 2.86 -2.78
CA THR A 347 -3.52 2.51 -2.36
C THR A 347 -4.01 3.27 -1.12
N LYS A 348 -3.13 3.86 -0.28
CA LYS A 348 -3.53 4.83 0.74
C LYS A 348 -3.62 6.22 0.10
N THR A 349 -4.82 6.54 -0.39
CA THR A 349 -5.28 7.89 -0.77
C THR A 349 -4.59 8.54 -1.96
N LEU A 350 -5.24 8.48 -3.12
CA LEU A 350 -5.24 9.61 -4.05
C LEU A 350 -6.14 10.73 -3.49
N VAL A 351 -5.78 11.33 -2.35
CA VAL A 351 -6.29 12.66 -2.00
C VAL A 351 -5.54 13.65 -2.88
N VAL A 352 -6.03 13.81 -4.11
CA VAL A 352 -5.68 14.97 -4.91
C VAL A 352 -6.58 16.09 -4.43
N LYS A 353 -6.04 16.95 -3.54
CA LYS A 353 -6.70 18.15 -2.99
C LYS A 353 -8.18 17.93 -2.61
N GLY A 354 -8.41 17.29 -1.45
CA GLY A 354 -9.60 17.50 -0.63
C GLY A 354 -11.01 17.19 -1.20
N SER A 355 -11.18 16.55 -2.36
CA SER A 355 -12.56 16.36 -2.90
C SER A 355 -12.80 15.17 -3.84
N VAL A 356 -11.82 14.30 -4.14
CA VAL A 356 -12.05 13.19 -5.10
C VAL A 356 -11.61 11.86 -4.51
N LEU A 357 -12.56 10.92 -4.48
CA LEU A 357 -12.38 9.56 -4.00
C LEU A 357 -12.30 8.64 -5.22
N LEU A 358 -11.08 8.33 -5.66
CA LEU A 358 -10.87 7.40 -6.77
C LEU A 358 -10.98 5.95 -6.27
N VAL A 359 -11.74 5.11 -6.97
CA VAL A 359 -11.97 3.71 -6.59
C VAL A 359 -10.84 2.83 -7.13
N ASP A 360 -10.18 2.07 -6.26
CA ASP A 360 -9.22 1.02 -6.63
C ASP A 360 -9.99 -0.28 -6.89
N LEU A 361 -9.90 -0.79 -8.12
CA LEU A 361 -10.63 -1.96 -8.60
C LEU A 361 -9.71 -3.17 -8.81
N THR A 362 -8.49 -3.14 -8.28
CA THR A 362 -7.45 -4.16 -8.51
C THR A 362 -7.92 -5.57 -8.17
N ASP A 363 -8.61 -5.74 -7.05
CA ASP A 363 -9.10 -7.04 -6.59
C ASP A 363 -10.49 -7.41 -7.16
N GLU A 364 -11.19 -6.46 -7.79
CA GLU A 364 -12.55 -6.63 -8.30
C GLU A 364 -12.60 -6.90 -9.82
N VAL A 365 -11.49 -6.66 -10.53
CA VAL A 365 -11.45 -6.74 -11.99
C VAL A 365 -10.49 -7.83 -12.46
N VAL A 366 -11.04 -8.75 -13.24
CA VAL A 366 -10.27 -9.83 -13.87
C VAL A 366 -10.08 -9.52 -15.35
N ARG A 367 -8.83 -9.54 -15.81
CA ARG A 367 -8.48 -9.39 -17.23
C ARG A 367 -8.91 -10.61 -18.04
N VAL A 368 -9.47 -10.38 -19.23
CA VAL A 368 -9.92 -11.42 -20.16
C VAL A 368 -9.08 -11.40 -21.43
N GLY A 369 -8.63 -12.58 -21.87
CA GLY A 369 -7.80 -12.74 -23.08
C GLY A 369 -6.31 -12.88 -22.78
N ARG A 370 -5.57 -13.37 -23.78
CA ARG A 370 -4.11 -13.56 -23.72
C ARG A 370 -3.33 -12.38 -24.29
N ASP A 371 -3.95 -11.65 -25.22
CA ASP A 371 -3.36 -10.52 -25.93
C ASP A 371 -4.27 -9.28 -25.78
N PRO A 372 -3.69 -8.06 -25.81
CA PRO A 372 -4.49 -6.84 -25.80
C PRO A 372 -5.36 -6.75 -27.05
N VAL A 373 -6.56 -6.19 -26.88
CA VAL A 373 -7.53 -6.06 -27.99
C VAL A 373 -7.13 -4.92 -28.92
N CYS A 374 -6.52 -3.87 -28.38
CA CYS A 374 -6.01 -2.75 -29.16
C CYS A 374 -4.65 -2.30 -28.62
N HIS A 375 -3.75 -1.98 -29.55
CA HIS A 375 -2.45 -1.40 -29.29
C HIS A 375 -2.49 0.07 -29.70
N GLY A 376 -2.47 1.01 -28.74
CA GLY A 376 -2.29 2.43 -29.01
C GLY A 376 -0.81 2.82 -29.17
N GLY A 377 -0.50 4.11 -29.34
CA GLY A 377 0.91 4.57 -29.32
C GLY A 377 1.58 4.39 -27.95
N PHE A 378 0.80 4.62 -26.88
CA PHE A 378 1.32 4.73 -25.51
C PHE A 378 0.56 3.86 -24.50
N ALA A 379 -0.41 3.08 -24.96
CA ALA A 379 -1.24 2.26 -24.08
C ALA A 379 -1.72 0.98 -24.78
N ASP A 380 -1.94 -0.05 -23.98
CA ASP A 380 -2.59 -1.30 -24.36
C ASP A 380 -3.98 -1.36 -23.75
N VAL A 381 -4.98 -1.64 -24.58
CA VAL A 381 -6.36 -1.80 -24.14
C VAL A 381 -6.70 -3.28 -24.08
N TRP A 382 -7.08 -3.73 -22.88
CA TRP A 382 -7.51 -5.09 -22.60
C TRP A 382 -8.99 -5.12 -22.28
N LYS A 383 -9.63 -6.26 -22.54
CA LYS A 383 -10.97 -6.54 -22.04
C LYS A 383 -10.88 -7.09 -20.62
N GLY A 384 -11.83 -6.75 -19.77
CA GLY A 384 -11.92 -7.24 -18.40
C GLY A 384 -13.37 -7.47 -17.95
N VAL A 385 -13.52 -8.14 -16.82
CA VAL A 385 -14.79 -8.32 -16.13
C VAL A 385 -14.62 -7.77 -14.72
N TRP A 386 -15.36 -6.72 -14.41
CA TRP A 386 -15.48 -6.15 -13.08
C TRP A 386 -16.63 -6.85 -12.34
N THR A 387 -16.38 -7.41 -11.16
CA THR A 387 -17.42 -7.98 -10.29
C THR A 387 -17.44 -7.22 -8.98
N ASN A 388 -18.56 -6.55 -8.70
CA ASN A 388 -18.70 -5.76 -7.47
C ASN A 388 -18.98 -6.66 -6.25
N SER A 389 -18.96 -6.05 -5.05
CA SER A 389 -19.22 -6.72 -3.77
C SER A 389 -20.62 -7.37 -3.63
N LEU A 390 -21.56 -7.01 -4.50
CA LEU A 390 -22.91 -7.59 -4.58
C LEU A 390 -22.99 -8.77 -5.57
N GLY A 391 -21.88 -9.12 -6.23
CA GLY A 391 -21.79 -10.21 -7.20
C GLY A 391 -22.27 -9.85 -8.61
N HIS A 392 -22.55 -8.58 -8.90
CA HIS A 392 -22.88 -8.16 -10.26
C HIS A 392 -21.61 -7.99 -11.09
N SER A 393 -21.57 -8.64 -12.25
CA SER A 393 -20.45 -8.55 -13.19
C SER A 393 -20.77 -7.61 -14.35
N LYS A 394 -19.79 -6.79 -14.73
CA LYS A 394 -19.84 -5.90 -15.89
C LYS A 394 -18.57 -6.03 -16.72
N VAL A 395 -18.72 -6.00 -18.04
CA VAL A 395 -17.57 -5.99 -18.96
C VAL A 395 -16.97 -4.58 -19.01
N VAL A 396 -15.65 -4.50 -18.88
CA VAL A 396 -14.90 -3.24 -18.77
C VAL A 396 -13.69 -3.23 -19.70
N ALA A 397 -13.25 -2.04 -20.09
CA ALA A 397 -12.00 -1.80 -20.79
C ALA A 397 -10.91 -1.44 -19.78
N LEU A 398 -9.73 -2.06 -19.91
CA LEU A 398 -8.56 -1.83 -19.07
C LEU A 398 -7.47 -1.20 -19.92
N LYS A 399 -7.21 0.09 -19.73
CA LYS A 399 -6.19 0.81 -20.50
C LYS A 399 -4.89 0.90 -19.70
N PHE A 400 -3.92 0.07 -20.03
CA PHE A 400 -2.58 0.04 -19.43
C PHE A 400 -1.64 0.99 -20.18
N LEU A 401 -0.96 1.89 -19.48
CA LEU A 401 0.07 2.73 -20.12
C LEU A 401 1.37 1.94 -20.34
N ARG A 402 1.93 1.99 -21.55
CA ARG A 402 3.25 1.44 -21.86
C ARG A 402 4.35 2.36 -21.33
N GLN A 403 5.54 1.82 -21.09
CA GLN A 403 6.77 2.54 -20.75
C GLN A 403 6.92 3.08 -19.31
N TYR A 404 6.08 2.69 -18.35
CA TYR A 404 6.33 3.00 -16.92
C TYR A 404 7.65 2.41 -16.36
N GLN A 405 8.22 1.41 -17.04
CA GLN A 405 9.32 0.58 -16.51
C GLN A 405 10.74 1.04 -16.87
N ASN A 406 10.90 1.85 -17.92
CA ASN A 406 12.23 2.19 -18.46
C ASN A 406 12.68 3.64 -18.15
N VAL A 407 11.98 4.32 -17.24
CA VAL A 407 12.20 5.75 -16.95
C VAL A 407 12.92 5.90 -15.61
N ALA A 408 13.88 6.82 -15.53
CA ALA A 408 14.58 7.15 -14.28
C ALA A 408 13.60 7.56 -13.18
N ASP A 409 13.94 7.28 -11.91
CA ASP A 409 13.02 7.42 -10.77
C ASP A 409 12.38 8.81 -10.63
N GLU A 410 13.13 9.89 -10.90
CA GLU A 410 12.62 11.27 -10.83
C GLU A 410 11.58 11.58 -11.93
N ALA A 411 11.83 11.10 -13.15
CA ALA A 411 10.91 11.27 -14.27
C ALA A 411 9.65 10.41 -14.10
N ARG A 412 9.79 9.22 -13.50
CA ARG A 412 8.66 8.36 -13.10
C ARG A 412 7.74 9.03 -12.08
N GLU A 413 8.28 9.72 -11.09
CA GLU A 413 7.49 10.44 -10.10
C GLU A 413 6.74 11.65 -10.69
N LYS A 414 7.37 12.39 -11.62
CA LYS A 414 6.74 13.49 -12.34
C LYS A 414 5.58 12.99 -13.22
N LEU A 415 5.81 11.92 -13.97
CA LEU A 415 4.80 11.25 -14.78
C LEU A 415 3.60 10.79 -13.95
N LEU A 416 3.85 10.14 -12.82
CA LEU A 416 2.79 9.70 -11.90
C LEU A 416 1.97 10.89 -11.38
N ARG A 417 2.61 12.02 -11.04
CA ARG A 417 1.88 13.21 -10.58
C ARG A 417 0.91 13.76 -11.64
N ARG A 418 1.32 13.79 -12.92
CA ARG A 418 0.46 14.25 -14.01
C ARG A 418 -0.63 13.23 -14.36
N LEU A 419 -0.28 11.95 -14.44
CA LEU A 419 -1.26 10.87 -14.64
C LEU A 419 -2.36 10.92 -13.57
N LYS A 420 -1.99 11.16 -12.31
CA LYS A 420 -2.96 11.37 -11.22
C LYS A 420 -3.85 12.57 -11.44
N ALA A 421 -3.32 13.69 -11.95
CA ALA A 421 -4.11 14.88 -12.25
C ALA A 421 -5.14 14.60 -13.36
N GLU A 422 -4.75 13.90 -14.42
CA GLU A 422 -5.64 13.53 -15.53
C GLU A 422 -6.71 12.53 -15.09
N ILE A 423 -6.34 11.50 -14.33
CA ILE A 423 -7.28 10.52 -13.77
C ILE A 423 -8.34 11.22 -12.91
N VAL A 424 -7.94 12.21 -12.13
CA VAL A 424 -8.84 13.00 -11.28
C VAL A 424 -9.72 13.94 -12.10
N ALA A 425 -9.17 14.56 -13.13
CA ALA A 425 -9.95 15.36 -14.07
C ALA A 425 -11.03 14.51 -14.73
N TRP A 426 -10.66 13.33 -15.26
CA TRP A 426 -11.58 12.39 -15.88
C TRP A 426 -12.66 11.91 -14.90
N HIS A 427 -12.30 11.48 -13.70
CA HIS A 427 -13.27 10.99 -12.73
C HIS A 427 -14.36 12.01 -12.35
N ARG A 428 -14.06 13.31 -12.45
CA ARG A 428 -15.03 14.39 -12.17
C ARG A 428 -16.04 14.62 -13.30
N LEU A 429 -15.77 14.11 -14.50
CA LEU A 429 -16.63 14.34 -15.65
C LEU A 429 -17.86 13.43 -15.59
N GLN A 430 -19.02 14.06 -15.68
CA GLN A 430 -20.31 13.39 -15.64
C GLN A 430 -21.17 13.97 -16.76
N HIS A 431 -21.21 13.27 -17.89
CA HIS A 431 -21.98 13.66 -19.05
C HIS A 431 -22.34 12.41 -19.87
N PRO A 432 -23.55 12.31 -20.45
CA PRO A 432 -23.98 11.14 -21.21
C PRO A 432 -23.09 10.82 -22.42
N ASN A 433 -22.43 11.83 -22.99
CA ASN A 433 -21.54 11.67 -24.16
C ASN A 433 -20.04 11.65 -23.82
N ILE A 434 -19.70 11.46 -22.54
CA ILE A 434 -18.32 11.29 -22.08
C ILE A 434 -18.21 9.90 -21.45
N ALA A 435 -17.24 9.09 -21.88
CA ALA A 435 -17.01 7.78 -21.29
C ALA A 435 -16.64 7.93 -19.80
N PRO A 436 -17.37 7.30 -18.86
CA PRO A 436 -17.06 7.43 -17.44
C PRO A 436 -15.81 6.63 -17.05
N LEU A 437 -15.08 7.13 -16.05
CA LEU A 437 -14.00 6.40 -15.40
C LEU A 437 -14.53 5.71 -14.13
N TYR A 438 -14.60 4.38 -14.15
CA TYR A 438 -15.06 3.60 -12.99
C TYR A 438 -14.02 3.54 -11.89
N GLY A 439 -12.75 3.47 -12.24
CA GLY A 439 -11.67 3.38 -11.27
C GLY A 439 -10.34 3.06 -11.94
N VAL A 440 -9.40 2.58 -11.14
CA VAL A 440 -8.07 2.19 -11.60
C VAL A 440 -7.69 0.82 -11.07
N ILE A 441 -6.81 0.13 -11.78
CA ILE A 441 -6.17 -1.12 -11.36
C ILE A 441 -4.68 -0.88 -11.22
N GLN A 442 -4.10 -1.40 -10.16
CA GLN A 442 -2.69 -1.40 -9.91
C GLN A 442 -2.11 -2.79 -10.19
N ALA A 443 -1.15 -2.87 -11.09
CA ALA A 443 -0.32 -4.05 -11.26
C ALA A 443 1.11 -3.73 -10.81
N VAL A 444 1.90 -4.78 -10.58
CA VAL A 444 3.27 -4.74 -10.01
C VAL A 444 4.12 -3.60 -10.57
N ASN A 445 3.95 -3.26 -11.86
CA ASN A 445 4.68 -2.19 -12.54
C ASN A 445 3.81 -1.39 -13.56
N SER A 446 2.52 -1.20 -13.32
CA SER A 446 1.66 -0.39 -14.21
C SER A 446 0.36 0.04 -13.53
N ILE A 447 -0.21 1.17 -13.98
CA ILE A 447 -1.56 1.60 -13.64
C ILE A 447 -2.43 1.41 -14.88
N ALA A 448 -3.62 0.83 -14.69
CA ALA A 448 -4.64 0.76 -15.72
C ALA A 448 -5.87 1.58 -15.33
N MET A 449 -6.44 2.29 -16.31
CA MET A 449 -7.72 2.98 -16.16
C MET A 449 -8.85 2.03 -16.56
N VAL A 450 -9.94 2.03 -15.78
CA VAL A 450 -11.10 1.16 -15.98
C VAL A 450 -12.29 1.99 -16.45
N SER A 451 -12.78 1.70 -17.65
CA SER A 451 -13.91 2.38 -18.28
C SER A 451 -14.88 1.36 -18.91
N PRO A 452 -16.09 1.75 -19.35
CA PRO A 452 -17.00 0.80 -19.98
C PRO A 452 -16.42 0.17 -21.26
N TRP A 453 -16.62 -1.13 -21.40
CA TRP A 453 -16.35 -1.81 -22.68
C TRP A 453 -17.51 -1.56 -23.64
N CYS A 454 -17.21 -0.97 -24.80
CA CYS A 454 -18.20 -0.65 -25.82
C CYS A 454 -18.18 -1.73 -26.92
N ASN A 455 -19.20 -2.60 -26.94
CA ASN A 455 -19.26 -3.71 -27.90
C ASN A 455 -19.46 -3.24 -29.35
N ASN A 456 -20.08 -2.08 -29.55
CA ASN A 456 -20.25 -1.45 -30.87
C ASN A 456 -18.96 -0.79 -31.39
N GLY A 457 -17.86 -0.87 -30.64
CA GLY A 457 -16.54 -0.40 -31.06
C GLY A 457 -16.43 1.11 -31.16
N THR A 458 -15.56 1.59 -32.06
CA THR A 458 -15.42 3.01 -32.38
C THR A 458 -16.53 3.47 -33.32
N ILE A 459 -16.80 4.77 -33.38
CA ILE A 459 -17.81 5.34 -34.29
C ILE A 459 -17.56 4.96 -35.75
N MET A 460 -16.29 4.83 -36.16
CA MET A 460 -15.95 4.44 -37.52
C MET A 460 -16.27 2.97 -37.81
N GLN A 461 -16.00 2.08 -36.84
CA GLN A 461 -16.39 0.67 -36.93
C GLN A 461 -17.92 0.52 -36.96
N TYR A 462 -18.61 1.30 -36.12
CA TYR A 462 -20.07 1.31 -36.08
C TYR A 462 -20.70 1.79 -37.39
N ILE A 463 -20.20 2.88 -37.97
CA ILE A 463 -20.67 3.40 -39.27
C ILE A 463 -20.36 2.41 -40.40
N GLU A 464 -19.26 1.68 -40.34
CA GLU A 464 -18.94 0.62 -41.30
C GLU A 464 -19.89 -0.58 -41.18
N GLN A 465 -20.35 -0.92 -39.97
CA GLN A 465 -21.24 -2.04 -39.75
C GLN A 465 -22.71 -1.69 -40.03
N GLU A 466 -23.17 -0.57 -39.50
CA GLU A 466 -24.58 -0.12 -39.52
C GLU A 466 -24.87 0.86 -40.67
N HIS A 467 -23.97 0.94 -41.67
CA HIS A 467 -23.93 1.85 -42.84
C HIS A 467 -25.17 2.73 -43.11
N VAL A 468 -26.35 2.12 -43.27
CA VAL A 468 -27.61 2.74 -43.70
C VAL A 468 -28.55 3.11 -42.53
N HIS A 469 -28.32 2.55 -41.35
CA HIS A 469 -29.17 2.67 -40.16
C HIS A 469 -28.61 3.63 -39.10
N ALA A 470 -27.31 3.94 -39.13
CA ALA A 470 -26.71 4.88 -38.21
C ALA A 470 -27.21 6.32 -38.46
N ASP A 471 -27.86 6.94 -37.47
CA ASP A 471 -28.17 8.37 -37.49
C ASP A 471 -26.90 9.18 -37.19
N ARG A 472 -26.12 9.41 -38.25
CA ARG A 472 -24.83 10.08 -38.16
C ARG A 472 -24.94 11.52 -37.67
N LEU A 473 -26.03 12.22 -37.98
CA LEU A 473 -26.23 13.60 -37.53
C LEU A 473 -26.52 13.64 -36.03
N ALA A 474 -27.33 12.70 -35.51
CA ALA A 474 -27.54 12.55 -34.07
C ALA A 474 -26.24 12.24 -33.33
N LEU A 475 -25.41 11.32 -33.85
CA LEU A 475 -24.09 11.00 -33.27
C LEU A 475 -23.17 12.24 -33.24
N LEU A 476 -23.15 13.05 -34.30
CA LEU A 476 -22.37 14.30 -34.33
C LEU A 476 -22.89 15.34 -33.33
N GLY A 477 -24.20 15.45 -33.15
CA GLY A 477 -24.80 16.28 -32.11
C GLY A 477 -24.40 15.84 -30.70
N GLN A 478 -24.39 14.52 -30.45
CA GLN A 478 -23.92 13.93 -29.20
C GLN A 478 -22.43 14.20 -28.93
N ILE A 479 -21.58 14.08 -29.95
CA ILE A 479 -20.16 14.44 -29.84
C ILE A 479 -20.01 15.94 -29.54
N ALA A 480 -20.73 16.81 -30.25
CA ALA A 480 -20.69 18.25 -30.00
C ALA A 480 -21.11 18.60 -28.57
N SER A 481 -22.14 17.94 -28.05
CA SER A 481 -22.59 18.08 -26.67
C SER A 481 -21.51 17.67 -25.67
N GLY A 482 -20.84 16.52 -25.89
CA GLY A 482 -19.73 16.07 -25.06
C GLY A 482 -18.55 17.05 -25.05
N VAL A 483 -18.11 17.54 -26.21
CA VAL A 483 -17.00 18.50 -26.28
C VAL A 483 -17.39 19.86 -25.67
N SER A 484 -18.61 20.34 -25.92
CA SER A 484 -19.14 21.54 -25.27
C SER A 484 -19.12 21.41 -23.74
N TYR A 485 -19.50 20.25 -23.20
CA TYR A 485 -19.40 19.98 -21.77
C TYR A 485 -17.96 20.13 -21.25
N LEU A 486 -16.97 19.54 -21.93
CA LEU A 486 -15.55 19.67 -21.55
C LEU A 486 -15.09 21.13 -21.56
N HIS A 487 -15.44 21.88 -22.60
CA HIS A 487 -15.05 23.28 -22.77
C HIS A 487 -15.67 24.21 -21.72
N ASN A 488 -16.83 23.84 -21.16
CA ASN A 488 -17.53 24.59 -20.12
C ASN A 488 -17.16 24.17 -18.67
N MET A 489 -16.29 23.17 -18.50
CA MET A 489 -15.79 22.79 -17.17
C MET A 489 -14.96 23.91 -16.53
N LYS A 490 -14.87 23.87 -15.20
CA LYS A 490 -14.03 24.79 -14.41
C LYS A 490 -13.08 23.97 -13.52
N PRO A 491 -11.77 23.89 -13.83
CA PRO A 491 -11.09 24.50 -14.99
C PRO A 491 -11.53 23.88 -16.33
N VAL A 492 -11.34 24.62 -17.42
CA VAL A 492 -11.64 24.19 -18.80
C VAL A 492 -10.86 22.92 -19.12
N VAL A 493 -11.53 21.96 -19.76
CA VAL A 493 -10.90 20.73 -20.23
C VAL A 493 -10.86 20.77 -21.77
N VAL A 494 -9.67 20.70 -22.33
CA VAL A 494 -9.43 20.56 -23.78
C VAL A 494 -9.14 19.09 -24.06
N HIS A 495 -9.77 18.52 -25.09
CA HIS A 495 -9.57 17.12 -25.46
C HIS A 495 -8.17 16.88 -26.04
N GLY A 496 -7.78 17.68 -27.04
CA GLY A 496 -6.42 17.70 -27.63
C GLY A 496 -6.09 16.57 -28.61
N ASP A 497 -6.81 15.43 -28.58
CA ASP A 497 -6.67 14.34 -29.56
C ASP A 497 -8.02 13.84 -30.11
N LEU A 498 -8.91 14.75 -30.51
CA LEU A 498 -10.26 14.37 -30.94
C LEU A 498 -10.25 13.75 -32.36
N LYS A 499 -10.67 12.50 -32.49
CA LYS A 499 -10.73 11.73 -33.75
C LYS A 499 -11.73 10.58 -33.65
N GLY A 500 -12.14 10.01 -34.78
CA GLY A 500 -13.11 8.90 -34.82
C GLY A 500 -12.72 7.70 -33.95
N THR A 501 -11.44 7.36 -33.83
CA THR A 501 -11.01 6.22 -33.00
C THR A 501 -11.17 6.44 -31.49
N ASN A 502 -11.28 7.71 -31.06
CA ASN A 502 -11.44 8.09 -29.64
C ASN A 502 -12.92 8.29 -29.28
N ILE A 503 -13.85 8.06 -30.21
CA ILE A 503 -15.29 8.10 -29.99
C ILE A 503 -15.81 6.67 -30.04
N LEU A 504 -16.29 6.18 -28.90
CA LEU A 504 -16.86 4.84 -28.75
C LEU A 504 -18.38 4.89 -28.88
N ILE A 505 -18.99 3.80 -29.32
CA ILE A 505 -20.46 3.68 -29.36
C ILE A 505 -20.92 2.74 -28.24
N SER A 506 -21.77 3.25 -27.35
CA SER A 506 -22.36 2.49 -26.26
C SER A 506 -23.23 1.35 -26.80
N GLU A 507 -23.60 0.40 -25.93
CA GLU A 507 -24.55 -0.67 -26.29
C GLU A 507 -25.93 -0.14 -26.70
N THR A 508 -26.30 1.07 -26.24
CA THR A 508 -27.55 1.75 -26.60
C THR A 508 -27.45 2.56 -27.89
N GLY A 509 -26.27 2.62 -28.52
CA GLY A 509 -26.05 3.36 -29.77
C GLY A 509 -25.63 4.82 -29.57
N ASP A 510 -25.26 5.22 -28.35
CA ASP A 510 -24.86 6.59 -28.03
C ASP A 510 -23.35 6.80 -28.19
N ALA A 511 -22.94 7.97 -28.68
CA ALA A 511 -21.55 8.38 -28.78
C ALA A 511 -20.97 8.74 -27.40
N LEU A 512 -19.82 8.14 -27.08
CA LEU A 512 -19.04 8.35 -25.87
C LEU A 512 -17.62 8.78 -26.24
N ILE A 513 -17.26 10.02 -25.90
CA ILE A 513 -15.90 10.53 -26.07
C ILE A 513 -14.99 9.90 -25.02
N SER A 514 -13.83 9.40 -25.45
CA SER A 514 -12.82 8.76 -24.62
C SER A 514 -11.43 9.36 -24.88
N ASP A 515 -10.43 8.99 -24.08
CA ASP A 515 -9.02 9.34 -24.32
C ASP A 515 -8.69 10.85 -24.32
N PHE A 516 -9.52 11.67 -23.67
CA PHE A 516 -9.22 13.08 -23.39
C PHE A 516 -8.19 13.24 -22.28
N GLY A 517 -7.41 14.34 -22.32
CA GLY A 517 -6.47 14.74 -21.27
C GLY A 517 -5.17 13.93 -21.21
N LEU A 518 -5.08 12.77 -21.88
CA LEU A 518 -3.88 11.92 -21.85
C LEU A 518 -2.71 12.45 -22.70
N SER A 519 -2.97 13.38 -23.63
CA SER A 519 -1.97 13.90 -24.59
C SER A 519 -0.76 14.56 -23.90
N ASN A 520 -1.00 15.34 -22.84
CA ASN A 520 0.06 16.03 -22.08
C ASN A 520 0.94 15.06 -21.26
N VAL A 521 0.38 13.94 -20.80
CA VAL A 521 1.10 12.90 -20.04
C VAL A 521 1.96 12.05 -20.99
N VAL A 522 1.41 11.79 -22.16
CA VAL A 522 2.03 11.03 -23.25
C VAL A 522 3.21 11.77 -23.89
N GLU A 523 3.10 13.08 -24.09
CA GLU A 523 4.18 13.91 -24.66
C GLU A 523 5.43 13.95 -23.77
N GLU A 524 5.26 13.89 -22.45
CA GLU A 524 6.40 13.88 -21.51
C GLU A 524 7.09 12.51 -21.42
N LEU A 525 6.38 11.41 -21.68
CA LEU A 525 7.01 10.09 -21.88
C LEU A 525 8.01 10.15 -23.04
N SER A 526 7.66 10.85 -24.12
CA SER A 526 8.55 11.05 -25.28
C SER A 526 9.76 11.96 -24.99
N LEU A 527 9.69 12.80 -23.95
CA LEU A 527 10.72 13.79 -23.57
C LEU A 527 11.83 13.27 -22.65
N THR A 528 11.60 12.15 -21.97
CA THR A 528 12.43 11.67 -20.85
C THR A 528 13.51 10.66 -21.23
N ASP A 529 13.52 10.19 -22.48
CA ASP A 529 14.61 9.39 -23.04
C ASP A 529 15.51 10.26 -23.93
N ALA A 530 16.76 10.50 -23.49
CA ALA A 530 17.74 11.30 -24.21
C ALA A 530 18.14 10.67 -25.57
N GLY A 531 17.96 9.35 -25.74
CA GLY A 531 18.18 8.67 -27.03
C GLY A 531 17.06 8.88 -28.05
N LEU A 532 15.87 9.29 -27.61
CA LEU A 532 14.67 9.45 -28.45
C LEU A 532 14.32 10.91 -28.77
N ARG A 533 14.94 11.87 -28.09
CA ARG A 533 14.75 13.32 -28.34
C ARG A 533 14.92 13.73 -29.80
N ALA A 534 15.87 13.12 -30.51
CA ALA A 534 16.12 13.42 -31.92
C ALA A 534 15.33 12.52 -32.90
N ALA A 535 14.80 11.38 -32.44
CA ALA A 535 14.20 10.36 -33.31
C ALA A 535 12.66 10.28 -33.23
N GLN A 536 12.01 10.92 -32.24
CA GLN A 536 10.58 10.75 -31.98
C GLN A 536 9.77 12.02 -31.75
N PHE A 537 10.40 13.19 -31.61
CA PHE A 537 9.69 14.48 -31.51
C PHE A 537 8.84 14.77 -32.77
N GLY A 538 9.38 14.44 -33.95
CA GLY A 538 8.67 14.53 -35.23
C GLY A 538 7.90 13.26 -35.63
N THR A 539 7.90 12.20 -34.82
CA THR A 539 7.42 10.88 -35.25
C THR A 539 6.30 10.33 -34.37
N SER A 540 6.15 10.81 -33.14
CA SER A 540 5.11 10.35 -32.21
C SER A 540 3.88 11.28 -32.12
N LEU A 541 4.08 12.60 -32.11
CA LEU A 541 3.02 13.60 -32.34
C LEU A 541 2.40 13.50 -33.75
N LEU A 542 3.19 13.00 -34.71
CA LEU A 542 2.78 12.75 -36.09
C LEU A 542 2.35 11.29 -36.36
N ALA A 543 2.45 10.38 -35.39
CA ALA A 543 2.02 8.99 -35.57
C ALA A 543 0.51 8.83 -35.30
N GLY A 544 -0.31 9.20 -36.28
CA GLY A 544 -1.69 8.73 -36.39
C GLY A 544 -2.80 9.72 -36.03
N SER A 545 -2.49 10.96 -35.62
CA SER A 545 -3.48 12.03 -35.37
C SER A 545 -3.33 13.26 -36.27
N THR A 546 -2.29 13.32 -37.10
CA THR A 546 -1.95 14.51 -37.92
C THR A 546 -3.11 15.03 -38.78
N ARG A 547 -4.00 14.14 -39.23
CA ARG A 547 -5.13 14.47 -40.10
C ARG A 547 -6.22 15.30 -39.42
N TRP A 548 -6.29 15.29 -38.09
CA TRP A 548 -7.25 16.05 -37.29
C TRP A 548 -6.59 17.26 -36.59
N MET A 549 -5.26 17.37 -36.62
CA MET A 549 -4.53 18.46 -35.97
C MET A 549 -4.79 19.81 -36.63
N ALA A 550 -5.02 20.83 -35.81
CA ALA A 550 -5.24 22.19 -36.27
C ALA A 550 -3.94 22.81 -36.85
N PRO A 551 -4.03 23.69 -37.87
CA PRO A 551 -2.87 24.27 -38.54
C PRO A 551 -1.92 25.01 -37.58
N GLU A 552 -2.46 25.73 -36.61
CA GLU A 552 -1.68 26.48 -35.62
C GLU A 552 -0.80 25.57 -34.75
N LEU A 553 -1.25 24.35 -34.43
CA LEU A 553 -0.46 23.38 -33.66
C LEU A 553 0.69 22.81 -34.51
N ILE A 554 0.43 22.56 -35.80
CA ILE A 554 1.45 22.09 -36.73
C ILE A 554 2.52 23.16 -36.97
N LEU A 555 2.12 24.44 -37.04
CA LEU A 555 3.05 25.54 -37.23
C LEU A 555 3.96 25.72 -36.01
N THR A 556 3.44 25.63 -34.79
CA THR A 556 4.27 25.69 -33.57
C THR A 556 5.28 24.55 -33.46
N LEU A 557 5.00 23.37 -34.04
CA LEU A 557 5.97 22.27 -34.09
C LEU A 557 7.17 22.56 -35.00
N VAL A 558 7.06 23.53 -35.90
CA VAL A 558 8.12 23.93 -36.84
C VAL A 558 8.97 25.09 -36.27
N GLU A 559 8.45 25.81 -35.27
CA GLU A 559 9.16 26.88 -34.58
C GLU A 559 10.07 26.25 -33.51
N ASP A 560 11.40 26.26 -33.72
CA ASP A 560 12.42 25.63 -32.86
C ASP A 560 12.68 26.44 -31.56
N ASP A 561 11.61 26.89 -30.90
CA ASP A 561 11.68 27.66 -29.65
C ASP A 561 11.69 26.76 -28.40
N GLY A 562 11.56 25.45 -28.59
CA GLY A 562 11.56 24.44 -27.53
C GLY A 562 10.28 24.43 -26.69
N ALA A 563 9.24 25.19 -27.06
CA ALA A 563 7.95 25.19 -26.38
C ALA A 563 6.99 24.17 -27.05
N PRO A 564 6.29 23.33 -26.27
CA PRO A 564 5.30 22.41 -26.83
C PRO A 564 4.08 23.17 -27.37
N PRO A 565 3.41 22.66 -28.43
CA PRO A 565 2.17 23.23 -28.93
C PRO A 565 1.10 23.28 -27.84
N VAL A 566 0.49 24.44 -27.63
CA VAL A 566 -0.60 24.56 -26.64
C VAL A 566 -1.92 24.19 -27.31
N VAL A 567 -2.49 23.05 -26.91
CA VAL A 567 -3.86 22.68 -27.32
C VAL A 567 -4.87 23.65 -26.72
N THR A 568 -5.85 24.04 -27.53
CA THR A 568 -6.90 25.00 -27.15
C THR A 568 -8.30 24.51 -27.49
N THR A 569 -9.32 25.16 -26.95
CA THR A 569 -10.74 24.90 -27.31
C THR A 569 -10.97 25.05 -28.82
N GLU A 570 -10.31 26.01 -29.46
CA GLU A 570 -10.41 26.24 -30.91
C GLU A 570 -9.76 25.11 -31.72
N SER A 571 -8.69 24.49 -31.19
CA SER A 571 -8.05 23.34 -31.83
C SER A 571 -8.92 22.08 -31.77
N ASP A 572 -9.70 21.90 -30.69
CA ASP A 572 -10.72 20.85 -30.61
C ASP A 572 -11.86 21.09 -31.61
N VAL A 573 -12.28 22.34 -31.82
CA VAL A 573 -13.31 22.69 -32.82
C VAL A 573 -12.85 22.33 -34.24
N PHE A 574 -11.57 22.55 -34.56
CA PHE A 574 -11.00 22.12 -35.84
C PHE A 574 -11.00 20.59 -35.96
N SER A 575 -10.58 19.90 -34.90
CA SER A 575 -10.56 18.43 -34.84
C SER A 575 -11.97 17.85 -35.00
N PHE A 576 -12.97 18.50 -34.40
CA PHE A 576 -14.39 18.16 -34.55
C PHE A 576 -14.86 18.30 -36.00
N ALA A 577 -14.43 19.35 -36.73
CA ALA A 577 -14.74 19.47 -38.16
C ALA A 577 -14.20 18.29 -38.98
N CYS A 578 -13.00 17.81 -38.62
CA CYS A 578 -12.41 16.62 -39.24
C CYS A 578 -13.20 15.35 -38.90
N VAL A 579 -13.66 15.20 -37.65
CA VAL A 579 -14.58 14.11 -37.24
C VAL A 579 -15.91 14.18 -37.99
N CYS A 580 -16.50 15.37 -38.17
CA CYS A 580 -17.71 15.55 -38.97
C CYS A 580 -17.51 15.01 -40.39
N LEU A 581 -16.40 15.35 -41.04
CA LEU A 581 -16.08 14.82 -42.36
C LEU A 581 -15.87 13.30 -42.33
N GLU A 582 -15.17 12.80 -41.32
CA GLU A 582 -14.87 11.38 -41.14
C GLU A 582 -16.16 10.55 -41.03
N VAL A 583 -17.06 10.97 -40.16
CA VAL A 583 -18.38 10.35 -39.91
C VAL A 583 -19.29 10.50 -41.14
N ALA A 584 -19.35 11.68 -41.75
CA ALA A 584 -20.20 11.94 -42.90
C ALA A 584 -19.81 11.08 -44.12
N THR A 585 -18.50 10.86 -44.33
CA THR A 585 -18.00 10.17 -45.54
C THR A 585 -17.60 8.72 -45.29
N GLY A 586 -17.45 8.29 -44.04
CA GLY A 586 -16.87 7.00 -43.68
C GLY A 586 -15.38 6.89 -44.03
N LYS A 587 -14.69 8.02 -44.30
CA LYS A 587 -13.29 8.05 -44.76
C LYS A 587 -12.46 9.00 -43.92
N LEU A 588 -11.17 8.70 -43.80
CA LEU A 588 -10.22 9.58 -43.13
C LEU A 588 -10.17 10.98 -43.79
N PRO A 589 -9.94 12.06 -43.03
CA PRO A 589 -9.63 13.37 -43.58
C PRO A 589 -8.40 13.28 -44.50
N TYR A 590 -8.40 14.04 -45.59
CA TYR A 590 -7.40 13.96 -46.68
C TYR A 590 -7.30 12.56 -47.33
N PRO A 591 -8.40 11.99 -47.82
CA PRO A 591 -8.41 10.62 -48.36
C PRO A 591 -7.58 10.47 -49.64
N HIS A 592 -7.22 11.59 -50.30
CA HIS A 592 -6.33 11.61 -51.47
C HIS A 592 -4.84 11.45 -51.10
N ARG A 593 -4.48 11.49 -49.81
CA ARG A 593 -3.12 11.33 -49.31
C ARG A 593 -2.97 10.00 -48.59
N SER A 594 -2.04 9.18 -49.05
CA SER A 594 -1.67 7.90 -48.41
C SER A 594 -0.65 8.03 -47.27
N ASN A 595 0.03 9.19 -47.15
CA ASN A 595 1.08 9.43 -46.17
C ASN A 595 0.80 10.74 -45.41
N ASP A 596 0.92 10.70 -44.07
CA ASP A 596 0.62 11.81 -43.17
C ASP A 596 1.60 13.00 -43.35
N HIS A 597 2.84 12.77 -43.79
CA HIS A 597 3.75 13.87 -44.14
C HIS A 597 3.20 14.76 -45.26
N ALA A 598 2.53 14.17 -46.26
CA ALA A 598 1.90 14.93 -47.33
C ALA A 598 0.67 15.69 -46.83
N VAL A 599 -0.01 15.15 -45.82
CA VAL A 599 -1.12 15.83 -45.13
C VAL A 599 -0.61 17.04 -44.36
N THR A 600 0.49 16.90 -43.61
CA THR A 600 1.14 18.04 -42.90
C THR A 600 1.44 19.18 -43.87
N ILE A 601 2.05 18.87 -45.03
CA ILE A 601 2.36 19.88 -46.06
C ILE A 601 1.09 20.53 -46.62
N ASP A 602 0.03 19.74 -46.87
CA ASP A 602 -1.26 20.26 -47.32
C ASP A 602 -1.86 21.21 -46.27
N ILE A 603 -1.86 20.84 -44.98
CA ILE A 603 -2.35 21.68 -43.88
C ILE A 603 -1.55 22.98 -43.78
N MET A 604 -0.22 22.92 -43.83
CA MET A 604 0.65 24.09 -43.80
C MET A 604 0.42 25.04 -45.00
N ARG A 605 -0.01 24.50 -46.15
CA ARG A 605 -0.39 25.28 -47.34
C ARG A 605 -1.82 25.83 -47.27
N GLY A 606 -2.54 25.59 -46.18
CA GLY A 606 -3.95 25.99 -46.03
C GLY A 606 -4.92 25.13 -46.85
N VAL A 607 -4.48 23.96 -47.33
CA VAL A 607 -5.36 23.00 -48.00
C VAL A 607 -6.26 22.36 -46.95
N LYS A 608 -7.55 22.64 -47.04
CA LYS A 608 -8.58 22.03 -46.19
C LYS A 608 -8.80 20.56 -46.57
N PRO A 609 -9.26 19.70 -45.66
CA PRO A 609 -9.59 18.32 -45.98
C PRO A 609 -10.53 18.26 -47.19
N SER A 610 -10.17 17.46 -48.20
CA SER A 610 -10.89 17.43 -49.47
C SER A 610 -12.27 16.78 -49.29
N ARG A 611 -13.29 17.36 -49.93
CA ARG A 611 -14.68 16.87 -49.86
C ARG A 611 -14.86 15.47 -50.45
N GLY A 612 -13.98 15.04 -51.36
CA GLY A 612 -14.15 13.84 -52.17
C GLY A 612 -15.39 13.92 -53.08
N VAL A 613 -15.33 13.40 -54.30
CA VAL A 613 -16.45 13.51 -55.26
C VAL A 613 -17.51 12.42 -55.01
N ARG A 614 -17.99 12.27 -53.78
CA ARG A 614 -19.23 11.52 -53.50
C ARG A 614 -20.04 12.33 -52.51
N SER A 615 -21.24 12.71 -52.96
CA SER A 615 -22.33 13.26 -52.14
C SER A 615 -22.38 12.56 -50.79
N ILE A 616 -22.74 13.29 -49.73
CA ILE A 616 -23.05 12.73 -48.41
C ILE A 616 -24.36 11.89 -48.46
N SER A 617 -24.54 11.12 -49.54
CA SER A 617 -25.74 10.34 -49.85
C SER A 617 -26.14 9.43 -48.69
N ASP A 618 -25.16 9.00 -47.91
CA ASP A 618 -25.35 8.08 -46.79
C ASP A 618 -25.93 8.76 -45.54
N MET A 619 -25.87 10.10 -45.42
CA MET A 619 -26.56 10.85 -44.35
C MET A 619 -28.03 11.15 -44.67
N ARG A 620 -28.50 10.85 -45.89
CA ARG A 620 -29.89 11.09 -46.34
C ARG A 620 -30.37 12.53 -46.15
N PHE A 621 -29.46 13.51 -46.23
CA PHE A 621 -29.82 14.91 -46.11
C PHE A 621 -30.69 15.39 -47.27
N THR A 622 -31.61 16.30 -46.96
CA THR A 622 -32.15 17.21 -47.98
C THR A 622 -31.04 18.16 -48.44
N GLN A 623 -31.19 18.76 -49.62
CA GLN A 623 -30.20 19.71 -50.14
C GLN A 623 -29.90 20.84 -49.14
N THR A 624 -30.93 21.39 -48.48
CA THR A 624 -30.78 22.45 -47.49
C THR A 624 -30.02 21.99 -46.24
N GLN A 625 -30.23 20.75 -45.79
CA GLN A 625 -29.51 20.18 -44.66
C GLN A 625 -28.04 19.91 -45.00
N GLU A 626 -27.75 19.46 -46.23
CA GLU A 626 -26.38 19.29 -46.69
C GLU A 626 -25.64 20.64 -46.76
N GLU A 627 -26.28 21.68 -47.28
CA GLU A 627 -25.73 23.04 -47.31
C GLU A 627 -25.46 23.58 -45.90
N ALA A 628 -26.41 23.43 -44.98
CA ALA A 628 -26.26 23.85 -43.58
C ALA A 628 -25.14 23.08 -42.86
N PHE A 629 -25.08 21.76 -43.05
CA PHE A 629 -24.02 20.92 -42.49
C PHE A 629 -22.63 21.36 -42.98
N TRP A 630 -22.49 21.63 -44.28
CA TRP A 630 -21.23 22.12 -44.83
C TRP A 630 -20.87 23.52 -44.35
N ASP A 631 -21.84 24.42 -44.14
CA ASP A 631 -21.58 25.72 -43.54
C ASP A 631 -20.97 25.59 -42.14
N ILE A 632 -21.54 24.71 -41.31
CA ILE A 632 -21.03 24.41 -39.96
C ILE A 632 -19.59 23.92 -40.04
N VAL A 633 -19.32 22.88 -40.84
CA VAL A 633 -17.96 22.33 -41.01
C VAL A 633 -16.99 23.42 -41.50
N ASN A 634 -17.44 24.29 -42.42
CA ASN A 634 -16.63 25.38 -42.95
C ASN A 634 -16.23 26.43 -41.93
N ARG A 635 -17.10 26.69 -40.95
CA ARG A 635 -16.84 27.59 -39.83
C ARG A 635 -15.90 26.93 -38.80
N CYS A 636 -16.09 25.65 -38.51
CA CYS A 636 -15.29 24.93 -37.51
C CYS A 636 -13.80 24.81 -37.87
N TRP A 637 -13.45 24.66 -39.15
CA TRP A 637 -12.04 24.61 -39.60
C TRP A 637 -11.53 25.93 -40.20
N ASN A 638 -12.01 27.07 -39.70
CA ASN A 638 -11.50 28.37 -40.13
C ASN A 638 -9.97 28.45 -39.87
N THR A 639 -9.24 29.05 -40.81
CA THR A 639 -7.80 29.24 -40.69
C THR A 639 -7.44 30.07 -39.45
N ALA A 640 -8.24 31.08 -39.11
CA ALA A 640 -8.08 31.85 -37.89
C ALA A 640 -8.80 31.14 -36.72
N PRO A 641 -8.10 30.69 -35.67
CA PRO A 641 -8.71 29.95 -34.55
C PRO A 641 -9.83 30.73 -33.86
N VAL A 642 -9.64 32.04 -33.65
CA VAL A 642 -10.61 32.95 -33.01
C VAL A 642 -11.93 33.12 -33.79
N LEU A 643 -11.93 32.80 -35.10
CA LEU A 643 -13.14 32.87 -35.93
C LEU A 643 -13.92 31.54 -35.92
N ARG A 644 -13.40 30.51 -35.27
CA ARG A 644 -14.11 29.23 -35.12
C ARG A 644 -15.21 29.41 -34.06
N PRO A 645 -16.41 28.85 -34.30
CA PRO A 645 -17.49 28.89 -33.32
C PRO A 645 -17.13 28.08 -32.08
N THR A 646 -17.76 28.40 -30.95
CA THR A 646 -17.70 27.57 -29.75
C THR A 646 -18.46 26.25 -29.96
N MET A 647 -18.10 25.20 -29.23
CA MET A 647 -18.82 23.92 -29.35
C MET A 647 -20.30 23.99 -28.92
N THR A 648 -20.66 24.96 -28.08
CA THR A 648 -22.06 25.26 -27.77
C THR A 648 -22.81 25.76 -29.01
N GLU A 649 -22.28 26.76 -29.71
CA GLU A 649 -22.87 27.28 -30.96
C GLU A 649 -22.94 26.18 -32.03
N VAL A 650 -21.91 25.33 -32.12
CA VAL A 650 -21.90 24.19 -33.06
C VAL A 650 -23.03 23.21 -32.76
N GLY A 651 -23.27 22.89 -31.48
CA GLY A 651 -24.39 22.04 -31.08
C GLY A 651 -25.75 22.62 -31.48
N GLU A 652 -25.94 23.93 -31.27
CA GLU A 652 -27.18 24.63 -31.68
C GLU A 652 -27.39 24.60 -33.20
N MET A 653 -26.34 24.83 -33.98
CA MET A 653 -26.41 24.77 -35.44
C MET A 653 -26.72 23.35 -35.97
N LEU A 654 -26.15 22.31 -35.35
CA LEU A 654 -26.44 20.92 -35.70
C LEU A 654 -27.88 20.53 -35.35
N ALA A 655 -28.39 20.98 -34.20
CA ALA A 655 -29.79 20.76 -33.80
C ALA A 655 -30.78 21.46 -34.75
N ALA A 656 -30.46 22.69 -35.19
CA ALA A 656 -31.25 23.39 -36.19
C ALA A 656 -31.27 22.65 -37.55
N THR A 657 -30.19 21.93 -37.89
CA THR A 657 -30.08 21.15 -39.13
C THR A 657 -30.90 19.86 -39.07
N SER A 658 -31.05 19.24 -37.90
CA SER A 658 -31.84 18.01 -37.71
C SER A 658 -33.36 18.27 -37.59
N GLY A 659 -33.79 19.53 -37.44
CA GLY A 659 -35.20 19.90 -37.23
C GLY A 659 -35.70 19.67 -35.81
N CYS A 660 -34.82 19.28 -34.88
CA CYS A 660 -35.11 19.21 -33.45
C CYS A 660 -34.89 20.58 -32.82
N CYS A 661 -35.94 21.40 -32.75
CA CYS A 661 -35.94 22.52 -31.82
C CYS A 661 -35.98 21.97 -30.38
N SER A 662 -35.04 22.45 -29.56
CA SER A 662 -34.85 22.14 -28.13
C SER A 662 -36.11 22.30 -27.28
#